data_AF-H6Q5F2-F1
#
_entry.id   AF-H6Q5F2-F1
#
_cell.length_a   1.000
_cell.length_b   1.000
_cell.length_c   1.000
_cell.angle_alpha   90.00
_cell.angle_beta   90.00
_cell.angle_gamma   90.00
#
_symmetry.space_group_name_H-M   'P 1'
#
loop_
_entity.id
_entity.type
_entity.pdbx_description
1 polymer ?
#
loop_
_entity_poly.entity_id
_entity_poly.type
_entity_poly.pdbx_seq_one_letter_code
_entity_poly.pdbx_strand_id
1 'polypeptide(L)'
;MKAIIFAYHDIGCIGLLSLIKSGYKILSVITHNDQKNEKIFFSSVKSIALKKNIPVFTSETINSFIWIEYFKKLEPDVIFSFYYRNILCSEILKIPKFGSFNLHGSLLPKYRGCCPLNWSIIRGEYQTGVTLHRMTTKIDHGPIISQVKININKLDNAISLHKKICYAAYNMLNKIAPVILKKNFCETPQNCHNTSYFGKRSPEDGLIDWNQSAKKIYNLIRGLTKPWPGAFSYLNNKKIIFWKSKIIKKKYDIDPGLIIKINPLIISCKIQALNIISAQYTKHTFNNKTNIYHLSMIKNKKYVIYPNSTSKPILKKILILGINGFIGYHITKRLLKSNSYKIYGLDLKKNLIEKFINNSKIKFLQKNIKSCSHWVKEKVKKCDIILPLIAIARPMQYVQEPIKTFELDFEENLKIIRYCVKYKKRLIFPSTSEVYGMCTDKEFHETNSNFVTGSVRNQRWIYASSKQLLDRIIWAYGKSNNLLFTIFRPFNWVGSRLDDFKIAQMNHARVITQMIFNIAHGLPINLVNCGKQKRCFTDIYDGIEALFRIIENKKNNCNQEIINIGNPKNEYSILELAKIVVHTFQKFTSSNTFPKFSGFRNLRGDEYYGFGYQDIEYRKPNIGIAQKLLDWKPKIQINNTINYMIKFFLQL
;
A
#
# COMPACT_ATOMS: atom_id res chain seq x y z
N MET A 1 30.20 19.66 -26.56
CA MET A 1 29.48 19.69 -25.26
C MET A 1 29.87 18.49 -24.42
N LYS A 2 30.05 18.68 -23.13
CA LYS A 2 30.25 17.65 -22.11
C LYS A 2 28.89 17.09 -21.65
N ALA A 3 28.72 15.78 -21.61
CA ALA A 3 27.44 15.15 -21.25
C ALA A 3 27.60 14.10 -20.15
N ILE A 4 26.61 14.05 -19.25
CA ILE A 4 26.38 12.91 -18.35
C ILE A 4 25.14 12.17 -18.82
N ILE A 5 25.23 10.84 -18.87
CA ILE A 5 24.15 9.99 -19.38
C ILE A 5 23.61 9.10 -18.27
N PHE A 6 22.32 9.16 -18.04
CA PHE A 6 21.56 8.19 -17.26
C PHE A 6 20.87 7.24 -18.23
N ALA A 7 21.30 5.99 -18.32
CA ALA A 7 20.86 5.10 -19.38
C ALA A 7 20.70 3.65 -18.94
N TYR A 8 19.73 2.95 -19.55
CA TYR A 8 19.54 1.52 -19.36
C TYR A 8 18.90 0.89 -20.60
N HIS A 9 19.06 -0.43 -20.77
CA HIS A 9 18.46 -1.21 -21.85
C HIS A 9 18.93 -0.77 -23.27
N ASP A 10 18.35 -1.36 -24.32
CA ASP A 10 18.64 -1.03 -25.72
C ASP A 10 18.52 0.47 -26.05
N ILE A 11 17.52 1.16 -25.50
CA ILE A 11 17.36 2.61 -25.72
C ILE A 11 18.51 3.39 -25.10
N GLY A 12 18.98 2.98 -23.92
CA GLY A 12 20.20 3.52 -23.32
C GLY A 12 21.43 3.31 -24.20
N CYS A 13 21.56 2.12 -24.80
CA CYS A 13 22.68 1.80 -25.70
C CYS A 13 22.64 2.66 -26.97
N ILE A 14 21.47 2.79 -27.59
CA ILE A 14 21.23 3.64 -28.76
C ILE A 14 21.53 5.10 -28.43
N GLY A 15 21.05 5.58 -27.28
CA GLY A 15 21.31 6.92 -26.78
C GLY A 15 22.80 7.21 -26.63
N LEU A 16 23.52 6.36 -25.91
CA LEU A 16 24.96 6.48 -25.70
C LEU A 16 25.73 6.51 -27.02
N LEU A 17 25.48 5.56 -27.92
CA LEU A 17 26.19 5.47 -29.20
C LEU A 17 25.87 6.66 -30.13
N SER A 18 24.62 7.12 -30.16
CA SER A 18 24.22 8.26 -30.99
C SER A 18 24.88 9.56 -30.52
N LEU A 19 25.00 9.77 -29.21
CA LEU A 19 25.69 10.93 -28.66
C LEU A 19 27.20 10.89 -28.92
N ILE A 20 27.85 9.73 -28.77
CA ILE A 20 29.27 9.56 -29.12
C ILE A 20 29.49 9.89 -30.60
N LYS A 21 28.67 9.31 -31.49
CA LYS A 21 28.75 9.55 -32.94
C LYS A 21 28.54 11.02 -33.30
N SER A 22 27.70 11.74 -32.54
CA SER A 22 27.43 13.15 -32.76
C SER A 22 28.50 14.09 -32.19
N GLY A 23 29.57 13.56 -31.56
CA GLY A 23 30.68 14.37 -31.06
C GLY A 23 30.53 14.90 -29.62
N TYR A 24 29.65 14.31 -28.80
CA TYR A 24 29.57 14.65 -27.38
C TYR A 24 30.73 14.03 -26.59
N LYS A 25 31.32 14.81 -25.66
CA LYS A 25 32.29 14.29 -24.69
C LYS A 25 31.52 13.69 -23.51
N ILE A 26 31.42 12.36 -23.45
CA ILE A 26 30.71 11.67 -22.38
C ILE A 26 31.60 11.60 -21.15
N LEU A 27 31.21 12.28 -20.07
CA LEU A 27 31.96 12.36 -18.82
C LEU A 27 31.72 11.14 -17.94
N SER A 28 30.48 10.68 -17.87
CA SER A 28 30.08 9.56 -17.03
C SER A 28 28.76 8.96 -17.52
N VAL A 29 28.63 7.65 -17.35
CA VAL A 29 27.39 6.90 -17.58
C VAL A 29 26.88 6.33 -16.26
N ILE A 30 25.60 6.52 -15.98
CA ILE A 30 24.92 6.01 -14.81
C ILE A 30 23.87 5.02 -15.28
N THR A 31 23.94 3.81 -14.77
CA THR A 31 23.07 2.70 -15.17
C THR A 31 22.60 1.89 -13.97
N HIS A 32 21.93 0.76 -14.20
CA HIS A 32 21.42 -0.12 -13.14
C HIS A 32 22.13 -1.47 -13.18
N ASN A 33 22.14 -2.18 -12.06
CA ASN A 33 22.42 -3.61 -12.06
C ASN A 33 21.19 -4.36 -12.62
N ASP A 34 21.44 -5.42 -13.40
CA ASP A 34 20.38 -6.26 -13.94
C ASP A 34 19.59 -6.94 -12.81
N GLN A 35 18.25 -6.89 -12.89
CA GLN A 35 17.39 -7.48 -11.87
C GLN A 35 17.31 -9.01 -12.04
N LYS A 36 17.53 -9.77 -10.96
CA LYS A 36 17.48 -11.25 -10.96
C LYS A 36 16.16 -11.85 -11.47
N ASN A 37 15.06 -11.12 -11.31
CA ASN A 37 13.70 -11.58 -11.68
C ASN A 37 13.24 -11.04 -13.05
N GLU A 38 14.08 -10.29 -13.76
CA GLU A 38 13.80 -9.78 -15.10
C GLU A 38 14.53 -10.65 -16.14
N LYS A 39 13.83 -11.02 -17.21
CA LYS A 39 14.49 -11.69 -18.32
C LYS A 39 15.33 -10.69 -19.09
N ILE A 40 16.65 -10.82 -19.02
CA ILE A 40 17.59 -9.96 -19.74
C ILE A 40 17.62 -10.38 -21.21
N PHE A 41 16.99 -9.58 -22.07
CA PHE A 41 16.96 -9.78 -23.54
C PHE A 41 17.63 -8.63 -24.30
N PHE A 42 18.11 -7.63 -23.56
CA PHE A 42 18.52 -6.34 -24.07
C PHE A 42 20.03 -6.14 -23.91
N SER A 43 20.54 -5.18 -24.66
CA SER A 43 21.95 -4.81 -24.65
C SER A 43 22.34 -4.09 -23.36
N SER A 44 23.56 -4.35 -22.88
CA SER A 44 24.08 -3.75 -21.66
C SER A 44 24.78 -2.41 -21.94
N VAL A 45 24.22 -1.33 -21.39
CA VAL A 45 24.83 0.01 -21.40
C VAL A 45 26.19 -0.02 -20.69
N LYS A 46 26.30 -0.75 -19.58
CA LYS A 46 27.55 -0.89 -18.82
C LYS A 46 28.65 -1.48 -19.69
N SER A 47 28.36 -2.55 -20.42
CA SER A 47 29.34 -3.18 -21.29
C SER A 47 29.81 -2.27 -22.42
N ILE A 48 28.92 -1.45 -23.00
CA ILE A 48 29.30 -0.48 -24.05
C ILE A 48 30.16 0.64 -23.46
N ALA A 49 29.79 1.19 -22.30
CA ALA A 49 30.55 2.25 -21.65
C ALA A 49 31.98 1.81 -21.31
N LEU A 50 32.14 0.59 -20.75
CA LEU A 50 33.46 0.02 -20.46
C LEU A 50 34.30 -0.16 -21.73
N LYS A 51 33.72 -0.71 -22.82
CA LYS A 51 34.42 -0.86 -24.11
C LYS A 51 34.85 0.47 -24.74
N LYS A 52 34.20 1.57 -24.37
CA LYS A 52 34.53 2.93 -24.84
C LYS A 52 35.36 3.72 -23.83
N ASN A 53 35.85 3.07 -22.76
CA ASN A 53 36.61 3.70 -21.68
C ASN A 53 35.89 4.90 -21.04
N ILE A 54 34.56 4.81 -20.91
CA ILE A 54 33.74 5.83 -20.26
C ILE A 54 33.47 5.39 -18.81
N PRO A 55 33.71 6.25 -17.80
CA PRO A 55 33.36 5.95 -16.41
C PRO A 55 31.90 5.55 -16.29
N VAL A 56 31.64 4.39 -15.69
CA VAL A 56 30.28 3.85 -15.54
C VAL A 56 30.00 3.43 -14.11
N PHE A 57 28.83 3.85 -13.60
CA PHE A 57 28.42 3.62 -12.22
C PHE A 57 27.02 3.03 -12.16
N THR A 58 26.77 2.26 -11.11
CA THR A 58 25.44 1.83 -10.71
C THR A 58 25.18 2.29 -9.28
N SER A 59 23.99 2.84 -9.02
CA SER A 59 23.61 3.26 -7.66
C SER A 59 22.10 3.24 -7.47
N GLU A 60 21.67 2.72 -6.33
CA GLU A 60 20.28 2.76 -5.88
C GLU A 60 19.92 4.11 -5.23
N THR A 61 20.92 4.89 -4.81
CA THR A 61 20.77 6.16 -4.08
C THR A 61 21.34 7.34 -4.88
N ILE A 62 21.06 7.39 -6.19
CA ILE A 62 21.64 8.36 -7.12
C ILE A 62 21.36 9.84 -6.78
N ASN A 63 20.35 10.10 -5.94
CA ASN A 63 19.99 11.44 -5.46
C ASN A 63 20.67 11.80 -4.13
N SER A 64 21.69 11.04 -3.69
CA SER A 64 22.43 11.37 -2.46
C SER A 64 23.35 12.57 -2.69
N PHE A 65 23.70 13.25 -1.59
CA PHE A 65 24.63 14.39 -1.60
C PHE A 65 25.95 14.07 -2.33
N ILE A 66 26.52 12.88 -2.09
CA ILE A 66 27.77 12.44 -2.72
C ILE A 66 27.68 12.45 -4.25
N TRP A 67 26.57 11.95 -4.80
CA TRP A 67 26.37 11.92 -6.25
C TRP A 67 26.12 13.31 -6.83
N ILE A 68 25.37 14.14 -6.12
CA ILE A 68 25.11 15.53 -6.52
C ILE A 68 26.43 16.29 -6.62
N GLU A 69 27.29 16.19 -5.62
CA GLU A 69 28.62 16.81 -5.62
C GLU A 69 29.52 16.25 -6.72
N TYR A 70 29.49 14.93 -6.94
CA TYR A 70 30.20 14.31 -8.05
C TYR A 70 29.78 14.89 -9.40
N PHE A 71 28.47 15.02 -9.66
CA PHE A 71 27.97 15.58 -10.93
C PHE A 71 28.26 17.07 -11.08
N LYS A 72 28.25 17.85 -9.99
CA LYS A 72 28.66 19.27 -10.02
C LYS A 72 30.12 19.41 -10.43
N LYS A 73 31.03 18.64 -9.83
CA LYS A 73 32.47 18.66 -10.15
C LYS A 73 32.78 18.30 -11.60
N LEU A 74 31.92 17.50 -12.23
CA LEU A 74 32.06 17.11 -13.63
C LEU A 74 31.73 18.26 -14.61
N GLU A 75 31.00 19.29 -14.17
CA GLU A 75 30.58 20.44 -14.98
C GLU A 75 29.96 20.04 -16.34
N PRO A 76 28.89 19.24 -16.36
CA PRO A 76 28.24 18.86 -17.60
C PRO A 76 27.56 20.06 -18.27
N ASP A 77 27.64 20.14 -19.61
CA ASP A 77 26.83 21.08 -20.38
C ASP A 77 25.36 20.62 -20.44
N VAL A 78 25.15 19.31 -20.52
CA VAL A 78 23.85 18.66 -20.70
C VAL A 78 23.76 17.32 -19.95
N ILE A 79 22.56 16.97 -19.51
CA ILE A 79 22.25 15.62 -19.02
C ILE A 79 21.25 14.96 -19.98
N PHE A 80 21.47 13.68 -20.28
CA PHE A 80 20.51 12.86 -21.00
C PHE A 80 20.04 11.68 -20.18
N SER A 81 18.73 11.44 -20.16
CA SER A 81 18.06 10.26 -19.63
C SER A 81 17.51 9.41 -20.76
N PHE A 82 18.00 8.19 -20.87
CA PHE A 82 17.58 7.21 -21.86
C PHE A 82 17.11 5.94 -21.15
N TYR A 83 15.81 5.89 -20.83
CA TYR A 83 15.17 4.76 -20.13
C TYR A 83 15.76 4.46 -18.74
N TYR A 84 16.34 5.47 -18.09
CA TYR A 84 16.77 5.34 -16.72
C TYR A 84 15.57 5.17 -15.77
N ARG A 85 15.66 4.22 -14.85
CA ARG A 85 14.51 3.76 -14.05
C ARG A 85 14.27 4.55 -12.76
N ASN A 86 15.27 5.27 -12.26
CA ASN A 86 15.16 6.04 -11.02
C ASN A 86 14.87 7.51 -11.36
N ILE A 87 14.04 8.14 -10.54
CA ILE A 87 13.71 9.57 -10.69
C ILE A 87 14.91 10.39 -10.22
N LEU A 88 15.34 11.35 -11.03
CA LEU A 88 16.39 12.31 -10.67
C LEU A 88 15.78 13.49 -9.91
N CYS A 89 16.42 13.90 -8.81
CA CYS A 89 15.96 15.05 -8.03
C CYS A 89 16.20 16.37 -8.76
N SER A 90 15.50 17.43 -8.33
CA SER A 90 15.60 18.77 -8.92
C SER A 90 17.02 19.34 -8.91
N GLU A 91 17.81 19.00 -7.89
CA GLU A 91 19.20 19.45 -7.78
C GLU A 91 20.04 18.92 -8.95
N ILE A 92 19.97 17.63 -9.26
CA ILE A 92 20.67 17.02 -10.40
C ILE A 92 20.20 17.64 -11.72
N LEU A 93 18.89 17.81 -11.89
CA LEU A 93 18.33 18.33 -13.14
C LEU A 93 18.79 19.74 -13.49
N LYS A 94 19.17 20.54 -12.47
CA LYS A 94 19.63 21.93 -12.60
C LYS A 94 21.14 22.09 -12.79
N ILE A 95 21.94 21.04 -12.56
CA ILE A 95 23.40 21.08 -12.73
C ILE A 95 23.81 21.50 -14.15
N PRO A 96 23.28 20.90 -15.24
CA PRO A 96 23.76 21.22 -16.57
C PRO A 96 23.29 22.58 -17.08
N LYS A 97 24.21 23.35 -17.68
CA LYS A 97 23.95 24.71 -18.21
C LYS A 97 22.83 24.77 -19.25
N PHE A 98 22.76 23.79 -20.16
CA PHE A 98 21.74 23.72 -21.22
C PHE A 98 20.57 22.80 -20.85
N GLY A 99 20.63 22.22 -19.65
CA GLY A 99 19.58 21.44 -19.01
C GLY A 99 19.62 19.94 -19.27
N SER A 100 18.53 19.29 -18.86
CA SER A 100 18.40 17.83 -18.81
C SER A 100 17.29 17.36 -19.75
N PHE A 101 17.55 16.34 -20.56
CA PHE A 101 16.61 15.82 -21.56
C PHE A 101 16.30 14.35 -21.32
N ASN A 102 15.06 13.92 -21.57
CA ASN A 102 14.63 12.53 -21.43
C ASN A 102 14.01 12.01 -22.73
N LEU A 103 14.40 10.80 -23.12
CA LEU A 103 13.79 10.07 -24.23
C LEU A 103 12.71 9.13 -23.68
N HIS A 104 11.46 9.43 -24.03
CA HIS A 104 10.29 8.67 -23.60
C HIS A 104 9.67 7.88 -24.75
N GLY A 105 9.21 6.67 -24.45
CA GLY A 105 8.67 5.71 -25.44
C GLY A 105 7.18 5.87 -25.76
N SER A 106 6.68 7.12 -25.85
CA SER A 106 5.31 7.41 -26.29
C SER A 106 5.20 8.71 -27.07
N LEU A 107 3.99 9.00 -27.59
CA LEU A 107 3.60 10.32 -28.08
C LEU A 107 3.10 11.19 -26.92
N LEU A 108 4.02 11.86 -26.24
CA LEU A 108 3.66 12.82 -25.20
C LEU A 108 2.73 13.92 -25.76
N PRO A 109 1.71 14.34 -25.00
CA PRO A 109 1.48 14.09 -23.56
C PRO A 109 0.74 12.79 -23.20
N LYS A 110 0.45 11.91 -24.17
CA LYS A 110 -0.20 10.62 -23.90
C LYS A 110 0.82 9.60 -23.41
N TYR A 111 0.38 8.72 -22.51
CA TYR A 111 1.16 7.63 -21.96
C TYR A 111 2.43 8.08 -21.22
N ARG A 112 2.34 9.16 -20.43
CA ARG A 112 3.36 9.52 -19.43
C ARG A 112 3.51 8.39 -18.40
N GLY A 113 4.65 8.35 -17.72
CA GLY A 113 4.92 7.39 -16.66
C GLY A 113 5.61 6.12 -17.18
N CYS A 114 5.20 4.95 -16.67
CA CYS A 114 5.95 3.71 -16.89
C CYS A 114 5.30 2.79 -17.93
N CYS A 115 6.14 1.94 -18.54
CA CYS A 115 5.73 0.87 -19.46
C CYS A 115 4.86 1.34 -20.67
N PRO A 116 5.14 2.49 -21.32
CA PRO A 116 4.28 3.03 -22.38
C PRO A 116 4.14 2.09 -23.59
N LEU A 117 5.19 1.34 -23.92
CA LEU A 117 5.18 0.31 -24.97
C LEU A 117 4.08 -0.72 -24.73
N ASN A 118 4.05 -1.33 -23.53
CA ASN A 118 3.09 -2.37 -23.20
C ASN A 118 1.67 -1.77 -23.17
N TRP A 119 1.50 -0.60 -22.54
CA TRP A 119 0.21 0.06 -22.45
C TRP A 119 -0.39 0.42 -23.81
N SER A 120 0.42 0.91 -24.75
CA SER A 120 -0.04 1.23 -26.11
C SER A 120 -0.67 0.01 -26.79
N ILE A 121 -0.02 -1.15 -26.68
CA ILE A 121 -0.54 -2.41 -27.26
C ILE A 121 -1.79 -2.89 -26.50
N ILE A 122 -1.75 -2.90 -25.16
CA ILE A 122 -2.84 -3.40 -24.30
C ILE A 122 -4.11 -2.57 -24.52
N ARG A 123 -3.99 -1.25 -24.65
CA ARG A 123 -5.10 -0.33 -24.95
C ARG A 123 -5.57 -0.43 -26.39
N GLY A 124 -4.84 -1.12 -27.25
CA GLY A 124 -5.19 -1.34 -28.64
C GLY A 124 -5.00 -0.11 -29.51
N GLU A 125 -4.01 0.72 -29.16
CA GLU A 125 -3.63 1.89 -29.95
C GLU A 125 -3.17 1.48 -31.35
N TYR A 126 -3.45 2.35 -32.32
CA TYR A 126 -2.98 2.20 -33.69
C TYR A 126 -1.66 2.94 -33.92
N GLN A 127 -1.31 3.85 -33.02
CA GLN A 127 -0.09 4.65 -33.09
C GLN A 127 0.52 4.84 -31.70
N THR A 128 1.84 4.90 -31.66
CA THR A 128 2.64 5.36 -30.52
C THR A 128 3.81 6.17 -31.05
N GLY A 129 4.86 6.37 -30.27
CA GLY A 129 6.01 7.13 -30.72
C GLY A 129 7.16 7.15 -29.76
N VAL A 130 8.15 7.96 -30.10
CA VAL A 130 9.24 8.35 -29.21
C VAL A 130 9.25 9.86 -29.10
N THR A 131 9.50 10.38 -27.90
CA THR A 131 9.57 11.81 -27.63
C THR A 131 10.84 12.14 -26.86
N LEU A 132 11.65 13.07 -27.36
CA LEU A 132 12.70 13.73 -26.59
C LEU A 132 12.11 15.01 -26.00
N HIS A 133 12.15 15.15 -24.68
CA HIS A 133 11.59 16.30 -23.97
C HIS A 133 12.53 16.79 -22.87
N ARG A 134 12.38 18.04 -22.43
CA ARG A 134 13.12 18.58 -21.29
C ARG A 134 12.60 17.97 -19.98
N MET A 135 13.49 17.64 -19.08
CA MET A 135 13.14 17.11 -17.76
C MET A 135 12.74 18.25 -16.82
N THR A 136 11.71 18.02 -16.03
CA THR A 136 11.26 18.92 -14.96
C THR A 136 11.03 18.12 -13.69
N THR A 137 10.65 18.77 -12.59
CA THR A 137 10.25 18.07 -11.35
C THR A 137 9.03 17.17 -11.55
N LYS A 138 8.21 17.43 -12.57
CA LYS A 138 7.07 16.56 -12.96
C LYS A 138 7.51 15.57 -14.04
N ILE A 139 7.23 14.29 -13.79
CA ILE A 139 7.60 13.15 -14.66
C ILE A 139 6.96 13.30 -16.04
N ASP A 140 7.78 13.31 -17.09
CA ASP A 140 7.37 13.38 -18.50
C ASP A 140 6.49 14.59 -18.90
N HIS A 141 6.56 15.69 -18.15
CA HIS A 141 5.73 16.90 -18.39
C HIS A 141 6.43 18.02 -19.18
N GLY A 142 7.77 18.01 -19.25
CA GLY A 142 8.48 19.16 -19.80
C GLY A 142 8.29 19.35 -21.30
N PRO A 143 8.67 20.52 -21.84
CA PRO A 143 8.54 20.83 -23.26
C PRO A 143 9.18 19.78 -24.17
N ILE A 144 8.54 19.52 -25.31
CA ILE A 144 8.99 18.57 -26.33
C ILE A 144 10.00 19.24 -27.26
N ILE A 145 11.12 18.56 -27.49
CA ILE A 145 12.16 18.97 -28.44
C ILE A 145 11.93 18.28 -29.79
N SER A 146 11.63 16.97 -29.75
CA SER A 146 11.40 16.18 -30.96
C SER A 146 10.47 15.03 -30.65
N GLN A 147 9.60 14.68 -31.61
CA GLN A 147 8.66 13.58 -31.48
C GLN A 147 8.51 12.85 -32.83
N VAL A 148 8.54 11.52 -32.79
CA VAL A 148 8.39 10.67 -33.98
C VAL A 148 7.25 9.69 -33.77
N LYS A 149 6.31 9.64 -34.73
CA LYS A 149 5.17 8.73 -34.74
C LYS A 149 5.56 7.35 -35.26
N ILE A 150 4.95 6.31 -34.67
CA ILE A 150 5.18 4.90 -35.01
C ILE A 150 3.81 4.23 -35.13
N ASN A 151 3.56 3.59 -36.28
CA ASN A 151 2.34 2.80 -36.49
C ASN A 151 2.43 1.43 -35.80
N ILE A 152 1.38 1.08 -35.07
CA ILE A 152 1.18 -0.22 -34.43
C ILE A 152 0.25 -1.05 -35.31
N ASN A 153 0.81 -2.05 -35.97
CA ASN A 153 0.07 -2.97 -36.83
C ASN A 153 -0.75 -3.95 -35.98
N LYS A 154 -1.79 -4.53 -36.58
CA LYS A 154 -2.66 -5.52 -35.90
C LYS A 154 -1.87 -6.74 -35.40
N LEU A 155 -0.80 -7.12 -36.08
CA LEU A 155 0.06 -8.26 -35.74
C LEU A 155 1.25 -7.88 -34.84
N ASP A 156 1.46 -6.59 -34.57
CA ASP A 156 2.54 -6.18 -33.66
C ASP A 156 2.29 -6.72 -32.26
N ASN A 157 3.39 -7.09 -31.61
CA ASN A 157 3.48 -7.51 -30.24
C ASN A 157 4.54 -6.68 -29.50
N ALA A 158 4.73 -6.94 -28.21
CA ALA A 158 5.64 -6.15 -27.39
C ALA A 158 7.08 -6.11 -27.95
N ILE A 159 7.61 -7.22 -28.43
CA ILE A 159 8.99 -7.27 -28.95
C ILE A 159 9.12 -6.64 -30.34
N SER A 160 8.13 -6.80 -31.23
CA SER A 160 8.16 -6.15 -32.56
C SER A 160 8.03 -4.64 -32.43
N LEU A 161 7.15 -4.16 -31.54
CA LEU A 161 7.00 -2.74 -31.26
C LEU A 161 8.25 -2.17 -30.58
N HIS A 162 8.90 -2.92 -29.69
CA HIS A 162 10.18 -2.52 -29.08
C HIS A 162 11.25 -2.24 -30.14
N LYS A 163 11.38 -3.12 -31.13
CA LYS A 163 12.31 -2.92 -32.25
C LYS A 163 11.97 -1.66 -33.07
N LYS A 164 10.69 -1.42 -33.35
CA LYS A 164 10.24 -0.18 -34.03
C LYS A 164 10.57 1.07 -33.22
N ILE A 165 10.35 1.04 -31.91
CA ILE A 165 10.69 2.14 -30.98
C ILE A 165 12.20 2.37 -30.96
N CYS A 166 13.02 1.32 -30.90
CA CYS A 166 14.48 1.42 -30.96
C CYS A 166 14.94 2.06 -32.28
N TYR A 167 14.39 1.63 -33.41
CA TYR A 167 14.71 2.20 -34.72
C TYR A 167 14.31 3.67 -34.84
N ALA A 168 13.10 4.02 -34.38
CA ALA A 168 12.63 5.41 -34.36
C ALA A 168 13.48 6.30 -33.43
N ALA A 169 13.86 5.78 -32.25
CA ALA A 169 14.75 6.48 -31.32
C ALA A 169 16.13 6.73 -31.94
N TYR A 170 16.73 5.73 -32.58
CA TYR A 170 18.01 5.86 -33.28
C TYR A 170 17.94 6.94 -34.36
N ASN A 171 16.93 6.89 -35.23
CA ASN A 171 16.75 7.88 -36.29
C ASN A 171 16.50 9.29 -35.75
N MET A 172 15.69 9.41 -34.69
CA MET A 172 15.44 10.69 -34.04
C MET A 172 16.73 11.27 -33.42
N LEU A 173 17.48 10.46 -32.67
CA LEU A 173 18.70 10.88 -32.00
C LEU A 173 19.80 11.28 -32.98
N ASN A 174 20.00 10.55 -34.08
CA ASN A 174 20.96 10.93 -35.12
C ASN A 174 20.64 12.28 -35.76
N LYS A 175 19.36 12.66 -35.82
CA LYS A 175 18.95 13.97 -36.35
C LYS A 175 19.06 15.08 -35.30
N ILE A 176 18.58 14.83 -34.08
CA ILE A 176 18.42 15.89 -33.07
C ILE A 176 19.69 16.12 -32.22
N ALA A 177 20.53 15.09 -32.01
CA ALA A 177 21.72 15.24 -31.18
C ALA A 177 22.72 16.27 -31.75
N PRO A 178 23.03 16.31 -33.07
CA PRO A 178 23.85 17.37 -33.65
C PRO A 178 23.23 18.77 -33.55
N VAL A 179 21.89 18.85 -33.61
CA VAL A 179 21.14 20.10 -33.50
C VAL A 179 21.23 20.66 -32.08
N ILE A 180 21.08 19.81 -31.06
CA ILE A 180 21.28 20.19 -29.65
C ILE A 180 22.73 20.61 -29.41
N LEU A 181 23.71 19.92 -30.03
CA LEU A 181 25.13 20.26 -29.90
C LEU A 181 25.42 21.69 -30.40
N LYS A 182 24.74 22.10 -31.48
CA LYS A 182 24.79 23.45 -32.06
C LYS A 182 23.86 24.46 -31.36
N LYS A 183 23.13 24.05 -30.30
CA LYS A 183 22.15 24.86 -29.56
C LYS A 183 21.00 25.42 -30.41
N ASN A 184 20.70 24.78 -31.54
CA ASN A 184 19.71 25.28 -32.51
C ASN A 184 18.41 24.45 -32.49
N PHE A 185 17.78 24.32 -31.32
CA PHE A 185 16.55 23.53 -31.16
C PHE A 185 15.44 24.37 -30.51
N CYS A 186 14.19 24.06 -30.89
CA CYS A 186 13.00 24.67 -30.32
C CYS A 186 12.36 23.75 -29.28
N GLU A 187 11.65 24.36 -28.34
CA GLU A 187 10.90 23.66 -27.31
C GLU A 187 9.42 23.98 -27.44
N THR A 188 8.60 22.94 -27.50
CA THR A 188 7.14 23.05 -27.60
C THR A 188 6.50 22.62 -26.29
N PRO A 189 5.80 23.50 -25.56
CA PRO A 189 5.07 23.11 -24.35
C PRO A 189 4.06 22.00 -24.63
N GLN A 190 3.93 21.04 -23.71
CA GLN A 190 2.95 19.98 -23.86
C GLN A 190 1.54 20.51 -23.60
N ASN A 191 0.58 20.14 -24.46
CA ASN A 191 -0.84 20.46 -24.26
C ASN A 191 -1.45 19.64 -23.10
N CYS A 192 -1.98 20.31 -22.07
CA CYS A 192 -2.49 19.66 -20.86
C CYS A 192 -3.92 19.09 -20.98
N HIS A 193 -4.64 19.31 -22.08
CA HIS A 193 -6.05 18.87 -22.19
C HIS A 193 -6.22 17.36 -22.48
N ASN A 194 -5.26 16.73 -23.16
CA ASN A 194 -5.36 15.32 -23.61
C ASN A 194 -4.21 14.45 -23.07
N THR A 195 -3.98 14.50 -21.76
CA THR A 195 -2.89 13.75 -21.10
C THR A 195 -3.34 12.38 -20.60
N SER A 196 -2.40 11.44 -20.50
CA SER A 196 -2.63 10.18 -19.78
C SER A 196 -1.36 9.74 -19.06
N TYR A 197 -1.53 9.12 -17.89
CA TYR A 197 -0.43 8.67 -17.05
C TYR A 197 -0.67 7.22 -16.62
N PHE A 198 0.38 6.39 -16.71
CA PHE A 198 0.32 5.00 -16.27
C PHE A 198 1.47 4.65 -15.33
N GLY A 199 1.16 3.89 -14.29
CA GLY A 199 2.15 3.38 -13.33
C GLY A 199 2.93 2.16 -13.84
N LYS A 200 3.86 1.70 -13.00
CA LYS A 200 4.58 0.43 -13.20
C LYS A 200 3.59 -0.73 -13.28
N ARG A 201 3.90 -1.72 -14.12
CA ARG A 201 3.15 -2.98 -14.22
C ARG A 201 3.86 -4.07 -13.44
N SER A 202 3.09 -4.98 -12.85
CA SER A 202 3.59 -6.22 -12.25
C SER A 202 3.15 -7.45 -13.09
N PRO A 203 3.77 -8.63 -12.88
CA PRO A 203 3.34 -9.85 -13.54
C PRO A 203 1.85 -10.17 -13.33
N GLU A 204 1.28 -9.81 -12.18
CA GLU A 204 -0.13 -10.02 -11.81
C GLU A 204 -1.10 -9.26 -12.72
N ASP A 205 -0.68 -8.11 -13.27
CA ASP A 205 -1.49 -7.35 -14.25
C ASP A 205 -1.68 -8.10 -15.58
N GLY A 206 -1.02 -9.26 -15.75
CA GLY A 206 -1.21 -10.18 -16.86
C GLY A 206 -2.38 -11.17 -16.70
N LEU A 207 -3.09 -11.16 -15.57
CA LEU A 207 -4.24 -12.04 -15.37
C LEU A 207 -5.34 -11.75 -16.41
N ILE A 208 -5.75 -12.77 -17.15
CA ILE A 208 -6.80 -12.68 -18.17
C ILE A 208 -8.17 -12.73 -17.49
N ASP A 209 -8.95 -11.68 -17.72
CA ASP A 209 -10.39 -11.68 -17.46
C ASP A 209 -11.14 -12.08 -18.74
N TRP A 210 -11.65 -13.32 -18.77
CA TRP A 210 -12.36 -13.87 -19.92
C TRP A 210 -13.71 -13.19 -20.19
N ASN A 211 -14.24 -12.42 -19.23
CA ASN A 211 -15.42 -11.58 -19.42
C ASN A 211 -15.15 -10.33 -20.25
N GLN A 212 -13.92 -10.14 -20.73
CA GLN A 212 -13.59 -9.11 -21.70
C GLN A 212 -13.79 -9.60 -23.15
N SER A 213 -13.78 -8.68 -24.11
CA SER A 213 -13.85 -9.04 -25.53
C SER A 213 -12.57 -9.74 -25.99
N ALA A 214 -12.68 -10.62 -26.99
CA ALA A 214 -11.53 -11.30 -27.59
C ALA A 214 -10.44 -10.30 -28.03
N LYS A 215 -10.82 -9.10 -28.52
CA LYS A 215 -9.88 -8.02 -28.88
C LYS A 215 -9.06 -7.52 -27.68
N LYS A 216 -9.68 -7.29 -26.52
CA LYS A 216 -8.97 -6.83 -25.30
C LYS A 216 -8.00 -7.89 -24.80
N ILE A 217 -8.44 -9.15 -24.75
CA ILE A 217 -7.60 -10.26 -24.29
C ILE A 217 -6.46 -10.54 -25.29
N TYR A 218 -6.73 -10.47 -26.59
CA TYR A 218 -5.71 -10.54 -27.64
C TYR A 218 -4.63 -9.46 -27.48
N ASN A 219 -5.05 -8.21 -27.22
CA ASN A 219 -4.14 -7.10 -26.97
C ASN A 219 -3.30 -7.30 -25.70
N LEU A 220 -3.91 -7.86 -24.63
CA LEU A 220 -3.19 -8.21 -23.41
C LEU A 220 -2.10 -9.27 -23.67
N ILE A 221 -2.45 -10.34 -24.39
CA ILE A 221 -1.52 -11.42 -24.76
C ILE A 221 -0.36 -10.87 -25.59
N ARG A 222 -0.63 -10.12 -26.67
CA ARG A 222 0.43 -9.59 -27.54
C ARG A 222 1.25 -8.49 -26.87
N GLY A 223 0.66 -7.72 -25.94
CA GLY A 223 1.33 -6.67 -25.18
C GLY A 223 2.24 -7.18 -24.05
N LEU A 224 2.10 -8.45 -23.66
CA LEU A 224 2.89 -9.08 -22.59
C LEU A 224 3.63 -10.34 -23.05
N THR A 225 3.66 -10.62 -24.35
CA THR A 225 4.33 -11.82 -24.89
C THR A 225 5.84 -11.81 -24.65
N LYS A 226 6.53 -12.93 -24.93
CA LYS A 226 7.98 -13.06 -24.72
C LYS A 226 8.73 -11.87 -25.35
N PRO A 227 9.73 -11.31 -24.66
CA PRO A 227 10.36 -11.76 -23.41
C PRO A 227 9.68 -11.32 -22.09
N TRP A 228 8.53 -10.63 -22.12
CA TRP A 228 7.78 -10.24 -20.92
C TRP A 228 7.14 -11.44 -20.19
N PRO A 229 6.61 -11.26 -18.96
CA PRO A 229 6.08 -12.35 -18.13
C PRO A 229 4.90 -13.16 -18.71
N GLY A 230 4.22 -12.65 -19.74
CA GLY A 230 3.07 -13.29 -20.37
C GLY A 230 1.73 -12.98 -19.70
N ALA A 231 0.67 -12.97 -20.50
CA ALA A 231 -0.70 -12.96 -19.98
C ALA A 231 -1.06 -14.38 -19.52
N PHE A 232 -1.81 -14.54 -18.44
CA PHE A 232 -2.04 -15.85 -17.84
C PHE A 232 -3.46 -16.04 -17.31
N SER A 233 -3.86 -17.29 -17.15
CA SER A 233 -5.10 -17.69 -16.49
C SER A 233 -4.87 -19.00 -15.73
N TYR A 234 -5.90 -19.51 -15.07
CA TYR A 234 -5.84 -20.78 -14.35
C TYR A 234 -6.75 -21.84 -14.97
N LEU A 235 -6.23 -23.06 -15.09
CA LEU A 235 -7.00 -24.26 -15.37
C LEU A 235 -6.73 -25.27 -14.25
N ASN A 236 -7.77 -25.70 -13.53
CA ASN A 236 -7.64 -26.63 -12.38
C ASN A 236 -6.57 -26.17 -11.37
N ASN A 237 -6.60 -24.88 -10.99
CA ASN A 237 -5.62 -24.22 -10.10
C ASN A 237 -4.17 -24.21 -10.59
N LYS A 238 -3.90 -24.62 -11.83
CA LYS A 238 -2.57 -24.52 -12.44
C LYS A 238 -2.50 -23.29 -13.34
N LYS A 239 -1.45 -22.48 -13.17
CA LYS A 239 -1.21 -21.30 -13.99
C LYS A 239 -0.80 -21.71 -15.40
N ILE A 240 -1.49 -21.15 -16.39
CA ILE A 240 -1.19 -21.25 -17.81
C ILE A 240 -0.86 -19.86 -18.32
N ILE A 241 0.27 -19.72 -18.99
CA ILE A 241 0.69 -18.49 -19.64
C ILE A 241 0.38 -18.60 -21.14
N PHE A 242 -0.28 -17.60 -21.70
CA PHE A 242 -0.67 -17.52 -23.10
C PHE A 242 0.29 -16.59 -23.84
N TRP A 243 0.98 -17.13 -24.85
CA TRP A 243 2.03 -16.42 -25.58
C TRP A 243 1.57 -15.85 -26.91
N LYS A 244 0.67 -16.56 -27.60
CA LYS A 244 0.17 -16.17 -28.92
C LYS A 244 -1.27 -16.64 -29.11
N SER A 245 -2.10 -15.76 -29.66
CA SER A 245 -3.51 -16.07 -29.96
C SER A 245 -3.95 -15.42 -31.28
N LYS A 246 -5.14 -15.80 -31.76
CA LYS A 246 -5.81 -15.22 -32.93
C LYS A 246 -7.30 -15.07 -32.62
N ILE A 247 -7.87 -13.91 -32.96
CA ILE A 247 -9.30 -13.64 -32.79
C ILE A 247 -10.11 -14.46 -33.80
N ILE A 248 -11.16 -15.11 -33.33
CA ILE A 248 -12.15 -15.79 -34.14
C ILE A 248 -13.40 -14.91 -34.19
N LYS A 249 -13.81 -14.46 -35.38
CA LYS A 249 -14.94 -13.53 -35.52
C LYS A 249 -16.30 -14.14 -35.18
N LYS A 250 -16.41 -15.47 -35.17
CA LYS A 250 -17.62 -16.22 -34.82
C LYS A 250 -17.99 -15.95 -33.35
N LYS A 251 -19.27 -15.63 -33.11
CA LYS A 251 -19.84 -15.60 -31.77
C LYS A 251 -20.24 -17.01 -31.36
N TYR A 252 -20.09 -17.32 -30.09
CA TYR A 252 -20.51 -18.57 -29.49
C TYR A 252 -21.46 -18.23 -28.36
N ASP A 253 -22.60 -18.91 -28.30
CA ASP A 253 -23.57 -18.76 -27.21
C ASP A 253 -23.16 -19.66 -26.03
N ILE A 254 -22.01 -19.32 -25.47
CA ILE A 254 -21.30 -20.10 -24.46
C ILE A 254 -20.70 -19.10 -23.47
N ASP A 255 -20.82 -19.39 -22.17
CA ASP A 255 -20.26 -18.53 -21.13
C ASP A 255 -18.77 -18.22 -21.36
N PRO A 256 -18.31 -16.98 -21.12
CA PRO A 256 -16.91 -16.61 -21.32
C PRO A 256 -15.95 -17.44 -20.46
N GLY A 257 -14.82 -17.84 -21.05
CA GLY A 257 -13.78 -18.65 -20.39
C GLY A 257 -13.96 -20.16 -20.56
N LEU A 258 -14.99 -20.62 -21.26
CA LEU A 258 -15.17 -22.04 -21.58
C LEU A 258 -14.33 -22.45 -22.81
N ILE A 259 -13.77 -23.65 -22.76
CA ILE A 259 -13.08 -24.25 -23.91
C ILE A 259 -14.13 -24.77 -24.89
N ILE A 260 -14.17 -24.18 -26.08
CA ILE A 260 -15.08 -24.54 -27.18
C ILE A 260 -14.55 -25.77 -27.92
N LYS A 261 -13.25 -25.76 -28.21
CA LYS A 261 -12.54 -26.82 -28.94
C LYS A 261 -11.13 -26.93 -28.40
N ILE A 262 -10.56 -28.13 -28.40
CA ILE A 262 -9.19 -28.36 -27.89
C ILE A 262 -8.18 -28.41 -29.05
N ASN A 263 -8.61 -28.81 -30.24
CA ASN A 263 -7.76 -28.83 -31.44
C ASN A 263 -8.47 -28.22 -32.66
N PRO A 264 -8.18 -26.94 -33.02
CA PRO A 264 -7.34 -25.99 -32.28
C PRO A 264 -7.96 -25.59 -30.92
N LEU A 265 -7.13 -25.09 -30.00
CA LEU A 265 -7.60 -24.63 -28.68
C LEU A 265 -8.35 -23.31 -28.83
N ILE A 266 -9.67 -23.35 -28.70
CA ILE A 266 -10.57 -22.20 -28.82
C ILE A 266 -11.25 -21.95 -27.48
N ILE A 267 -11.16 -20.72 -26.98
CA ILE A 267 -11.76 -20.30 -25.71
C ILE A 267 -12.77 -19.18 -25.97
N SER A 268 -13.98 -19.31 -25.42
CA SER A 268 -15.03 -18.28 -25.49
C SER A 268 -14.62 -17.02 -24.72
N CYS A 269 -15.02 -15.87 -25.25
CA CYS A 269 -14.87 -14.57 -24.58
C CYS A 269 -16.25 -13.89 -24.53
N LYS A 270 -16.40 -12.77 -23.82
CA LYS A 270 -17.68 -12.02 -23.79
C LYS A 270 -18.19 -11.63 -25.17
N ILE A 271 -17.25 -11.30 -26.06
CA ILE A 271 -17.53 -11.07 -27.48
C ILE A 271 -16.48 -11.87 -28.24
N GLN A 272 -16.93 -12.70 -29.18
CA GLN A 272 -16.08 -13.55 -30.03
C GLN A 272 -15.33 -14.64 -29.23
N ALA A 273 -14.37 -15.31 -29.86
CA ALA A 273 -13.52 -16.31 -29.21
C ALA A 273 -12.05 -16.09 -29.57
N LEU A 274 -11.15 -16.73 -28.82
CA LEU A 274 -9.73 -16.75 -29.08
C LEU A 274 -9.24 -18.15 -29.41
N ASN A 275 -8.59 -18.29 -30.56
CA ASN A 275 -7.74 -19.43 -30.86
C ASN A 275 -6.38 -19.21 -30.19
N ILE A 276 -6.00 -20.09 -29.27
CA ILE A 276 -4.70 -20.06 -28.61
C ILE A 276 -3.70 -20.85 -29.45
N ILE A 277 -2.74 -20.12 -30.02
CA ILE A 277 -1.68 -20.69 -30.87
C ILE A 277 -0.54 -21.25 -30.02
N SER A 278 -0.21 -20.58 -28.90
CA SER A 278 0.87 -21.01 -28.02
C SER A 278 0.58 -20.65 -26.56
N ALA A 279 0.74 -21.63 -25.68
CA ALA A 279 0.61 -21.48 -24.23
C ALA A 279 1.61 -22.40 -23.50
N GLN A 280 1.85 -22.14 -22.22
CA GLN A 280 2.79 -22.88 -21.37
C GLN A 280 2.19 -23.09 -19.97
N TYR A 281 2.24 -24.32 -19.45
CA TYR A 281 1.99 -24.60 -18.03
C TYR A 281 3.23 -24.26 -17.20
N THR A 282 3.04 -23.61 -16.05
CA THR A 282 4.13 -23.46 -15.08
C THR A 282 4.29 -24.75 -14.28
N LYS A 283 5.06 -25.70 -14.78
CA LYS A 283 5.73 -26.74 -13.96
C LYS A 283 7.24 -26.46 -13.98
N HIS A 284 7.92 -26.92 -12.93
CA HIS A 284 9.37 -26.84 -12.72
C HIS A 284 10.21 -26.90 -14.00
N THR A 285 11.27 -26.10 -14.00
CA THR A 285 12.38 -26.04 -14.96
C THR A 285 12.65 -27.36 -15.66
N PHE A 286 12.48 -27.41 -16.98
CA PHE A 286 13.23 -28.31 -17.85
C PHE A 286 13.56 -27.64 -19.18
N ASN A 287 14.72 -28.04 -19.68
CA ASN A 287 15.51 -27.48 -20.76
C ASN A 287 14.78 -27.14 -22.06
N ASN A 288 15.40 -26.21 -22.79
CA ASN A 288 15.21 -25.89 -24.19
C ASN A 288 14.78 -27.10 -25.04
N LYS A 289 13.50 -27.17 -25.38
CA LYS A 289 12.98 -27.63 -26.69
C LYS A 289 11.49 -27.32 -26.74
N THR A 290 11.12 -26.61 -27.79
CA THR A 290 9.75 -26.42 -28.26
C THR A 290 9.00 -27.74 -28.23
N ASN A 291 7.93 -27.86 -27.43
CA ASN A 291 6.92 -28.89 -27.61
C ASN A 291 5.55 -28.38 -27.14
N ILE A 292 4.64 -28.25 -28.11
CA ILE A 292 3.21 -27.96 -27.92
C ILE A 292 2.51 -29.27 -27.56
N TYR A 293 2.84 -29.93 -26.44
CA TYR A 293 2.11 -31.15 -26.07
C TYR A 293 2.01 -31.33 -24.55
N HIS A 294 0.80 -31.05 -24.04
CA HIS A 294 0.10 -31.78 -22.96
C HIS A 294 -1.30 -31.17 -22.76
N LEU A 295 -2.09 -31.08 -23.85
CA LEU A 295 -3.55 -30.88 -23.77
C LEU A 295 -4.31 -32.17 -24.13
N SER A 296 -3.60 -33.25 -24.46
CA SER A 296 -4.16 -34.58 -24.77
C SER A 296 -4.84 -35.27 -23.59
N MET A 297 -4.72 -34.75 -22.36
CA MET A 297 -5.47 -35.22 -21.18
C MET A 297 -6.85 -34.57 -21.01
N ILE A 298 -7.27 -33.70 -21.92
CA ILE A 298 -8.57 -33.04 -21.84
C ILE A 298 -9.60 -33.84 -22.66
N LYS A 299 -10.08 -34.97 -22.13
CA LYS A 299 -11.24 -35.70 -22.69
C LYS A 299 -12.53 -35.18 -22.03
N ASN A 300 -13.49 -34.73 -22.84
CA ASN A 300 -14.94 -34.61 -22.57
C ASN A 300 -15.38 -34.17 -21.16
N LYS A 301 -14.91 -33.01 -20.67
CA LYS A 301 -15.60 -32.29 -19.58
C LYS A 301 -15.74 -30.81 -19.95
N LYS A 302 -16.81 -30.15 -19.48
CA LYS A 302 -16.98 -28.69 -19.54
C LYS A 302 -15.87 -28.05 -18.68
N TYR A 303 -14.73 -27.72 -19.28
CA TYR A 303 -13.63 -27.08 -18.57
C TYR A 303 -13.81 -25.57 -18.62
N VAL A 304 -13.92 -24.97 -17.43
CA VAL A 304 -14.02 -23.52 -17.27
C VAL A 304 -12.64 -22.97 -16.91
N ILE A 305 -12.12 -22.09 -17.75
CA ILE A 305 -10.94 -21.30 -17.46
C ILE A 305 -11.44 -20.11 -16.65
N TYR A 306 -11.42 -20.26 -15.33
CA TYR A 306 -11.86 -19.19 -14.45
C TYR A 306 -10.81 -18.07 -14.36
N PRO A 307 -11.25 -16.81 -14.20
CA PRO A 307 -10.41 -15.76 -13.62
C PRO A 307 -10.10 -16.04 -12.13
N ASN A 308 -10.92 -16.86 -11.44
CA ASN A 308 -10.73 -17.33 -10.07
C ASN A 308 -11.46 -18.68 -9.86
N SER A 309 -10.80 -19.68 -9.26
CA SER A 309 -11.34 -21.02 -9.01
C SER A 309 -12.78 -21.00 -8.45
N THR A 310 -13.73 -21.68 -9.10
CA THR A 310 -15.03 -22.05 -8.50
C THR A 310 -14.88 -23.20 -7.50
N SER A 311 -14.03 -23.02 -6.52
CA SER A 311 -14.35 -23.53 -5.19
C SER A 311 -15.27 -22.49 -4.55
N LYS A 312 -16.27 -22.89 -3.76
CA LYS A 312 -16.91 -22.00 -2.76
C LYS A 312 -15.84 -21.03 -2.23
N PRO A 313 -16.08 -19.69 -2.17
CA PRO A 313 -15.02 -18.74 -1.85
C PRO A 313 -14.34 -19.23 -0.57
N ILE A 314 -13.06 -19.61 -0.70
CA ILE A 314 -12.29 -20.14 0.42
C ILE A 314 -12.24 -19.00 1.42
N LEU A 315 -13.00 -19.15 2.50
CA LEU A 315 -13.08 -18.12 3.54
C LEU A 315 -11.67 -17.89 4.07
N LYS A 316 -11.17 -16.67 3.93
CA LYS A 316 -9.87 -16.30 4.52
C LYS A 316 -9.99 -16.47 6.04
N LYS A 317 -9.03 -17.15 6.63
CA LYS A 317 -9.00 -17.42 8.07
C LYS A 317 -8.30 -16.27 8.77
N ILE A 318 -8.98 -15.60 9.69
CA ILE A 318 -8.41 -14.53 10.49
C ILE A 318 -8.37 -14.94 11.95
N LEU A 319 -7.22 -14.76 12.60
CA LEU A 319 -7.06 -14.91 14.04
C LEU A 319 -7.12 -13.52 14.68
N ILE A 320 -8.06 -13.33 15.60
CA ILE A 320 -8.22 -12.12 16.40
C ILE A 320 -7.95 -12.50 17.85
N LEU A 321 -6.82 -12.06 18.38
CA LEU A 321 -6.50 -12.19 19.80
C LEU A 321 -6.99 -10.90 20.48
N GLY A 322 -7.78 -10.98 21.53
CA GLY A 322 -8.49 -9.81 22.09
C GLY A 322 -9.81 -9.53 21.38
N ILE A 323 -10.50 -10.59 20.91
CA ILE A 323 -11.73 -10.47 20.10
C ILE A 323 -12.90 -9.84 20.88
N ASN A 324 -12.91 -9.93 22.20
CA ASN A 324 -13.95 -9.38 23.06
C ASN A 324 -13.62 -7.95 23.54
N GLY A 325 -12.54 -7.35 23.05
CA GLY A 325 -12.24 -5.93 23.24
C GLY A 325 -13.03 -5.01 22.32
N PHE A 326 -12.92 -3.69 22.53
CA PHE A 326 -13.59 -2.66 21.74
C PHE A 326 -13.39 -2.82 20.23
N ILE A 327 -12.12 -2.85 19.77
CA ILE A 327 -11.80 -3.03 18.35
C ILE A 327 -12.23 -4.43 17.88
N GLY A 328 -11.97 -5.47 18.70
CA GLY A 328 -12.27 -6.87 18.39
C GLY A 328 -13.75 -7.12 18.10
N TYR A 329 -14.64 -6.53 18.90
CA TYR A 329 -16.09 -6.63 18.70
C TYR A 329 -16.51 -6.00 17.36
N HIS A 330 -16.12 -4.75 17.12
CA HIS A 330 -16.57 -4.02 15.95
C HIS A 330 -15.99 -4.59 14.65
N ILE A 331 -14.73 -5.04 14.66
CA ILE A 331 -14.14 -5.66 13.47
C ILE A 331 -14.76 -7.02 13.20
N THR A 332 -15.04 -7.82 14.23
CA THR A 332 -15.79 -9.09 14.10
C THR A 332 -17.14 -8.86 13.43
N LYS A 333 -17.91 -7.87 13.91
CA LYS A 333 -19.20 -7.49 13.31
C LYS A 333 -19.05 -7.11 11.84
N ARG A 334 -18.03 -6.33 11.49
CA ARG A 334 -17.76 -5.90 10.10
C ARG A 334 -17.30 -7.04 9.19
N LEU A 335 -16.51 -7.98 9.71
CA LEU A 335 -16.03 -9.17 8.98
C LEU A 335 -17.15 -10.15 8.69
N LEU A 336 -18.05 -10.40 9.65
CA LEU A 336 -19.23 -11.24 9.45
C LEU A 336 -20.12 -10.71 8.31
N LYS A 337 -20.34 -9.39 8.25
CA LYS A 337 -21.11 -8.75 7.17
C LYS A 337 -20.52 -8.99 5.78
N SER A 338 -19.21 -9.11 5.65
CA SER A 338 -18.54 -9.34 4.34
C SER A 338 -18.70 -10.76 3.80
N ASN A 339 -19.17 -11.70 4.64
CA ASN A 339 -19.33 -13.11 4.34
C ASN A 339 -18.07 -13.88 3.87
N SER A 340 -16.90 -13.22 3.85
CA SER A 340 -15.66 -13.67 3.20
C SER A 340 -14.62 -14.26 4.14
N TYR A 341 -14.87 -14.25 5.46
CA TYR A 341 -13.90 -14.65 6.48
C TYR A 341 -14.43 -15.74 7.40
N LYS A 342 -13.50 -16.57 7.87
CA LYS A 342 -13.67 -17.46 9.01
C LYS A 342 -12.84 -16.93 10.17
N ILE A 343 -13.47 -16.65 11.28
CA ILE A 343 -12.87 -15.92 12.40
C ILE A 343 -12.51 -16.92 13.51
N TYR A 344 -11.27 -16.86 13.96
CA TYR A 344 -10.78 -17.52 15.15
C TYR A 344 -10.55 -16.44 16.20
N GLY A 345 -11.24 -16.54 17.33
CA GLY A 345 -11.18 -15.55 18.40
C GLY A 345 -10.58 -16.13 19.67
N LEU A 346 -9.78 -15.32 20.38
CA LEU A 346 -9.34 -15.63 21.73
C LEU A 346 -9.52 -14.41 22.63
N ASP A 347 -10.05 -14.62 23.83
CA ASP A 347 -10.15 -13.59 24.86
C ASP A 347 -10.38 -14.20 26.25
N LEU A 348 -10.26 -13.41 27.31
CA LEU A 348 -10.56 -13.80 28.68
C LEU A 348 -12.07 -13.90 28.95
N LYS A 349 -12.85 -13.06 28.25
CA LYS A 349 -14.29 -12.90 28.43
C LYS A 349 -15.02 -13.03 27.09
N LYS A 350 -16.34 -13.22 27.15
CA LYS A 350 -17.19 -13.40 25.95
C LYS A 350 -18.40 -12.47 25.86
N ASN A 351 -18.59 -11.60 26.85
CA ASN A 351 -19.81 -10.81 27.04
C ASN A 351 -20.15 -9.88 25.86
N LEU A 352 -19.16 -9.28 25.18
CA LEU A 352 -19.45 -8.42 24.02
C LEU A 352 -19.79 -9.24 22.77
N ILE A 353 -19.19 -10.41 22.61
CA ILE A 353 -19.30 -11.22 21.39
C ILE A 353 -20.29 -12.37 21.49
N GLU A 354 -20.99 -12.54 22.61
CA GLU A 354 -21.86 -13.69 22.90
C GLU A 354 -22.85 -13.98 21.77
N LYS A 355 -23.51 -12.94 21.27
CA LYS A 355 -24.42 -13.01 20.11
C LYS A 355 -23.80 -13.49 18.79
N PHE A 356 -22.47 -13.49 18.69
CA PHE A 356 -21.74 -13.95 17.50
C PHE A 356 -21.21 -15.37 17.63
N ILE A 357 -21.14 -15.95 18.84
CA ILE A 357 -20.45 -17.23 19.10
C ILE A 357 -21.14 -18.39 18.39
N ASN A 358 -22.47 -18.37 18.29
CA ASN A 358 -23.24 -19.41 17.61
C ASN A 358 -23.14 -19.34 16.07
N ASN A 359 -22.46 -18.33 15.53
CA ASN A 359 -22.24 -18.24 14.09
C ASN A 359 -21.22 -19.30 13.64
N SER A 360 -21.59 -20.12 12.66
CA SER A 360 -20.73 -21.20 12.12
C SER A 360 -19.37 -20.74 11.56
N LYS A 361 -19.21 -19.44 11.29
CA LYS A 361 -17.95 -18.82 10.83
C LYS A 361 -17.03 -18.39 11.97
N ILE A 362 -17.47 -18.45 13.22
CA ILE A 362 -16.67 -18.08 14.39
C ILE A 362 -16.25 -19.33 15.14
N LYS A 363 -14.98 -19.37 15.55
CA LYS A 363 -14.47 -20.32 16.55
C LYS A 363 -13.79 -19.52 17.65
N PHE A 364 -14.42 -19.50 18.83
CA PHE A 364 -13.95 -18.74 19.97
C PHE A 364 -13.34 -19.66 21.04
N LEU A 365 -12.25 -19.21 21.68
CA LEU A 365 -11.67 -19.82 22.86
C LEU A 365 -11.61 -18.79 24.00
N GLN A 366 -12.28 -19.09 25.11
CA GLN A 366 -12.20 -18.28 26.32
C GLN A 366 -11.04 -18.75 27.19
N LYS A 367 -9.87 -18.11 27.09
CA LYS A 367 -8.67 -18.48 27.87
C LYS A 367 -7.67 -17.33 27.91
N ASN A 368 -6.83 -17.31 28.95
CA ASN A 368 -5.72 -16.39 29.05
C ASN A 368 -4.63 -16.75 28.02
N ILE A 369 -4.10 -15.75 27.31
CA ILE A 369 -3.05 -15.95 26.32
C ILE A 369 -1.80 -16.63 26.91
N LYS A 370 -1.40 -16.24 28.14
CA LYS A 370 -0.23 -16.81 28.83
C LYS A 370 -0.38 -18.32 29.09
N SER A 371 -1.60 -18.83 29.25
CA SER A 371 -1.87 -20.25 29.55
C SER A 371 -2.26 -21.09 28.33
N CYS A 372 -2.18 -20.55 27.11
CA CYS A 372 -2.59 -21.27 25.89
C CYS A 372 -1.65 -21.06 24.70
N SER A 373 -0.36 -20.88 24.97
CA SER A 373 0.70 -20.67 23.96
C SER A 373 0.66 -21.70 22.82
N HIS A 374 0.45 -22.98 23.11
CA HIS A 374 0.33 -24.04 22.10
C HIS A 374 -0.85 -23.80 21.15
N TRP A 375 -2.02 -23.45 21.69
CA TRP A 375 -3.21 -23.16 20.88
C TRP A 375 -2.99 -21.93 20.00
N VAL A 376 -2.38 -20.87 20.53
CA VAL A 376 -2.08 -19.64 19.78
C VAL A 376 -1.15 -19.95 18.62
N LYS A 377 -0.06 -20.69 18.86
CA LYS A 377 0.87 -21.15 17.83
C LYS A 377 0.16 -21.94 16.72
N GLU A 378 -0.70 -22.89 17.09
CA GLU A 378 -1.48 -23.69 16.15
C GLU A 378 -2.46 -22.84 15.33
N LYS A 379 -3.13 -21.86 15.95
CA LYS A 379 -4.03 -20.96 15.21
C LYS A 379 -3.29 -19.97 14.33
N VAL A 380 -2.11 -19.50 14.73
CA VAL A 380 -1.25 -18.70 13.85
C VAL A 380 -0.87 -19.51 12.62
N LYS A 381 -0.39 -20.75 12.79
CA LYS A 381 -0.08 -21.65 11.68
C LYS A 381 -1.29 -21.89 10.75
N LYS A 382 -2.50 -21.99 11.31
CA LYS A 382 -3.74 -22.27 10.57
C LYS A 382 -4.35 -21.08 9.84
N CYS A 383 -4.25 -19.88 10.39
CA CYS A 383 -4.89 -18.68 9.84
C CYS A 383 -4.02 -18.03 8.76
N ASP A 384 -4.64 -17.17 7.95
CA ASP A 384 -3.99 -16.41 6.88
C ASP A 384 -3.57 -15.02 7.37
N ILE A 385 -4.40 -14.42 8.24
CA ILE A 385 -4.23 -13.07 8.78
C ILE A 385 -4.26 -13.15 10.30
N ILE A 386 -3.30 -12.50 10.95
CA ILE A 386 -3.18 -12.44 12.41
C ILE A 386 -3.35 -10.99 12.87
N LEU A 387 -4.29 -10.77 13.79
CA LEU A 387 -4.64 -9.48 14.37
C LEU A 387 -4.53 -9.57 15.91
N PRO A 388 -3.36 -9.28 16.50
CA PRO A 388 -3.15 -9.36 17.93
C PRO A 388 -3.59 -8.05 18.62
N LEU A 389 -4.85 -7.97 19.07
CA LEU A 389 -5.44 -6.81 19.75
C LEU A 389 -5.30 -6.84 21.28
N ILE A 390 -4.63 -7.85 21.84
CA ILE A 390 -4.41 -7.96 23.29
C ILE A 390 -3.37 -6.92 23.69
N ALA A 391 -3.78 -5.95 24.51
CA ALA A 391 -2.91 -4.93 25.09
C ALA A 391 -3.58 -4.24 26.28
N ILE A 392 -2.78 -3.69 27.19
CA ILE A 392 -3.18 -2.72 28.22
C ILE A 392 -3.01 -1.31 27.63
N ALA A 393 -4.11 -0.70 27.19
CA ALA A 393 -4.11 0.61 26.52
C ALA A 393 -4.74 1.74 27.36
N ARG A 394 -4.73 1.62 28.69
CA ARG A 394 -5.33 2.59 29.61
C ARG A 394 -4.24 3.34 30.39
N PRO A 395 -4.21 4.69 30.35
CA PRO A 395 -3.15 5.47 30.98
C PRO A 395 -2.88 5.18 32.44
N MET A 396 -3.94 5.07 33.23
CA MET A 396 -3.81 4.74 34.64
C MET A 396 -3.08 3.41 34.87
N GLN A 397 -3.42 2.38 34.10
CA GLN A 397 -2.89 1.04 34.31
C GLN A 397 -1.42 0.93 33.96
N TYR A 398 -0.94 1.59 32.91
CA TYR A 398 0.47 1.49 32.56
C TYR A 398 1.37 2.43 33.40
N VAL A 399 0.77 3.33 34.20
CA VAL A 399 1.48 4.03 35.29
C VAL A 399 1.52 3.15 36.55
N GLN A 400 0.40 2.54 36.93
CA GLN A 400 0.31 1.74 38.17
C GLN A 400 0.89 0.32 38.05
N GLU A 401 0.80 -0.29 36.87
CA GLU A 401 1.23 -1.68 36.60
C GLU A 401 2.18 -1.73 35.37
N PRO A 402 3.34 -1.05 35.40
CA PRO A 402 4.23 -0.93 34.24
C PRO A 402 4.81 -2.27 33.79
N ILE A 403 5.22 -3.13 34.72
CA ILE A 403 5.79 -4.46 34.39
C ILE A 403 4.76 -5.35 33.70
N LYS A 404 3.53 -5.41 34.22
CA LYS A 404 2.45 -6.18 33.59
C LYS A 404 2.10 -5.65 32.21
N THR A 405 2.14 -4.32 32.03
CA THR A 405 1.98 -3.69 30.71
C THR A 405 3.08 -4.16 29.77
N PHE A 406 4.35 -4.13 30.20
CA PHE A 406 5.47 -4.62 29.40
C PHE A 406 5.33 -6.11 29.02
N GLU A 407 5.09 -7.00 29.98
CA GLU A 407 4.96 -8.44 29.73
C GLU A 407 3.86 -8.74 28.69
N LEU A 408 2.71 -8.08 28.80
CA LEU A 408 1.59 -8.32 27.89
C LEU A 408 1.77 -7.62 26.54
N ASP A 409 2.07 -6.33 26.56
CA ASP A 409 2.06 -5.49 25.36
C ASP A 409 3.31 -5.71 24.52
N PHE A 410 4.42 -6.11 25.15
CA PHE A 410 5.69 -6.42 24.50
C PHE A 410 5.93 -7.92 24.35
N GLU A 411 6.14 -8.66 25.45
CA GLU A 411 6.67 -10.02 25.38
C GLU A 411 5.69 -11.01 24.73
N GLU A 412 4.43 -11.01 25.15
CA GLU A 412 3.40 -11.89 24.56
C GLU A 412 3.15 -11.55 23.09
N ASN A 413 3.12 -10.26 22.74
CA ASN A 413 2.99 -9.81 21.36
C ASN A 413 4.22 -10.19 20.52
N LEU A 414 5.43 -10.11 21.06
CA LEU A 414 6.66 -10.54 20.38
C LEU A 414 6.64 -12.04 20.06
N LYS A 415 6.12 -12.88 20.95
CA LYS A 415 5.94 -14.32 20.68
C LYS A 415 5.02 -14.54 19.46
N ILE A 416 3.91 -13.81 19.39
CA ILE A 416 2.97 -13.88 18.24
C ILE A 416 3.64 -13.41 16.94
N ILE A 417 4.37 -12.30 16.98
CA ILE A 417 5.11 -11.77 15.82
C ILE A 417 6.10 -12.83 15.30
N ARG A 418 6.87 -13.46 16.20
CA ARG A 418 7.81 -14.54 15.84
C ARG A 418 7.10 -15.75 15.22
N TYR A 419 5.91 -16.12 15.70
CA TYR A 419 5.10 -17.15 15.05
C TYR A 419 4.65 -16.73 13.64
N CYS A 420 4.28 -15.46 13.44
CA CYS A 420 3.91 -14.96 12.11
C CYS A 420 5.08 -15.05 11.14
N VAL A 421 6.30 -14.70 11.59
CA VAL A 421 7.54 -14.86 10.81
C VAL A 421 7.78 -16.34 10.46
N LYS A 422 7.78 -17.21 11.48
CA LYS A 422 8.05 -18.65 11.33
C LYS A 422 7.10 -19.32 10.34
N TYR A 423 5.81 -18.98 10.40
CA TYR A 423 4.77 -19.60 9.57
C TYR A 423 4.37 -18.76 8.35
N LYS A 424 5.14 -17.70 8.04
CA LYS A 424 4.92 -16.79 6.90
C LYS A 424 3.48 -16.28 6.82
N LYS A 425 2.96 -15.79 7.94
CA LYS A 425 1.58 -15.28 8.07
C LYS A 425 1.53 -13.78 7.98
N ARG A 426 0.44 -13.26 7.39
CA ARG A 426 0.23 -11.82 7.32
C ARG A 426 -0.12 -11.28 8.69
N LEU A 427 0.68 -10.33 9.18
CA LEU A 427 0.47 -9.67 10.46
C LEU A 427 -0.20 -8.30 10.23
N ILE A 428 -1.29 -8.01 10.93
CA ILE A 428 -1.83 -6.65 11.01
C ILE A 428 -1.67 -6.23 12.46
N PHE A 429 -0.67 -5.37 12.73
CA PHE A 429 -0.28 -5.07 14.10
C PHE A 429 -0.88 -3.73 14.56
N PRO A 430 -1.60 -3.72 15.69
CA PRO A 430 -2.04 -2.47 16.30
C PRO A 430 -0.85 -1.80 16.98
N SER A 431 -0.26 -0.81 16.32
CA SER A 431 0.57 0.18 16.99
C SER A 431 -0.35 1.18 17.70
N THR A 432 0.20 2.31 18.12
CA THR A 432 -0.53 3.33 18.86
C THR A 432 -0.10 4.72 18.40
N SER A 433 -1.02 5.69 18.44
CA SER A 433 -0.65 7.09 18.26
C SER A 433 0.24 7.62 19.41
N GLU A 434 0.37 6.89 20.52
CA GLU A 434 1.29 7.25 21.60
C GLU A 434 2.77 7.05 21.25
N VAL A 435 3.11 6.31 20.18
CA VAL A 435 4.53 6.15 19.76
C VAL A 435 5.15 7.48 19.30
N TYR A 436 4.33 8.42 18.83
CA TYR A 436 4.79 9.77 18.50
C TYR A 436 5.17 10.57 19.76
N GLY A 437 4.58 10.20 20.91
CA GLY A 437 4.79 10.88 22.18
C GLY A 437 4.49 12.37 22.09
N MET A 438 5.46 13.18 22.49
CA MET A 438 5.44 14.65 22.50
C MET A 438 6.03 15.24 21.21
N CYS A 439 5.83 14.56 20.07
CA CYS A 439 6.25 15.08 18.76
C CYS A 439 5.75 16.52 18.56
N THR A 440 6.63 17.37 18.00
CA THR A 440 6.39 18.81 17.80
C THR A 440 5.87 19.15 16.40
N ASP A 441 5.59 18.14 15.56
CA ASP A 441 5.03 18.35 14.23
C ASP A 441 3.53 18.66 14.31
N LYS A 442 3.06 19.66 13.54
CA LYS A 442 1.63 20.02 13.47
C LYS A 442 0.71 18.85 13.13
N GLU A 443 1.18 17.94 12.27
CA GLU A 443 0.52 16.67 11.98
C GLU A 443 1.54 15.54 12.09
N PHE A 444 1.16 14.45 12.73
CA PHE A 444 2.03 13.30 12.93
C PHE A 444 2.00 12.43 11.69
N HIS A 445 3.16 12.31 11.05
CA HIS A 445 3.37 11.54 9.83
C HIS A 445 4.04 10.21 10.13
N GLU A 446 3.60 9.15 9.47
CA GLU A 446 4.07 7.78 9.72
C GLU A 446 5.54 7.56 9.38
N THR A 447 6.11 8.37 8.49
CA THR A 447 7.42 8.15 7.86
C THR A 447 8.53 9.11 8.30
N ASN A 448 8.20 10.33 8.71
CA ASN A 448 9.20 11.37 8.98
C ASN A 448 9.02 12.07 10.34
N SER A 449 7.90 11.91 11.05
CA SER A 449 7.77 12.49 12.39
C SER A 449 8.69 11.78 13.37
N ASN A 450 9.39 12.58 14.17
CA ASN A 450 10.21 12.08 15.26
C ASN A 450 9.34 11.57 16.42
N PHE A 451 9.86 10.56 17.13
CA PHE A 451 9.21 10.02 18.32
C PHE A 451 9.89 10.61 19.56
N VAL A 452 9.14 11.37 20.35
CA VAL A 452 9.68 12.10 21.51
C VAL A 452 9.01 11.62 22.78
N THR A 453 9.75 10.99 23.69
CA THR A 453 9.26 10.58 25.01
C THR A 453 9.96 11.34 26.12
N GLY A 454 9.37 11.31 27.32
CA GLY A 454 9.99 11.89 28.50
C GLY A 454 11.16 11.07 29.04
N SER A 455 11.72 11.54 30.16
CA SER A 455 12.76 10.82 30.89
C SER A 455 12.29 9.45 31.38
N VAL A 456 13.23 8.57 31.73
CA VAL A 456 12.94 7.24 32.30
C VAL A 456 12.10 7.30 33.59
N ARG A 457 12.21 8.40 34.35
CA ARG A 457 11.40 8.63 35.56
C ARG A 457 9.90 8.80 35.24
N ASN A 458 9.55 9.18 34.01
CA ASN A 458 8.18 9.32 33.56
C ASN A 458 7.65 7.98 33.01
N GLN A 459 7.33 7.07 33.92
CA GLN A 459 7.04 5.66 33.61
C GLN A 459 5.90 5.43 32.63
N ARG A 460 4.96 6.38 32.46
CA ARG A 460 3.88 6.29 31.45
C ARG A 460 4.38 5.96 30.04
N TRP A 461 5.63 6.32 29.71
CA TRP A 461 6.21 6.12 28.39
C TRP A 461 6.61 4.67 28.13
N ILE A 462 6.52 3.78 29.12
CA ILE A 462 6.76 2.35 28.95
C ILE A 462 5.84 1.75 27.88
N TYR A 463 4.58 2.18 27.82
CA TYR A 463 3.62 1.74 26.81
C TYR A 463 4.05 2.19 25.40
N ALA A 464 4.32 3.49 25.22
CA ALA A 464 4.75 4.04 23.94
C ALA A 464 6.06 3.40 23.45
N SER A 465 7.04 3.27 24.33
CA SER A 465 8.36 2.70 24.03
C SER A 465 8.27 1.21 23.67
N SER A 466 7.46 0.45 24.39
CA SER A 466 7.21 -0.97 24.10
C SER A 466 6.60 -1.15 22.71
N LYS A 467 5.56 -0.38 22.38
CA LYS A 467 4.91 -0.44 21.06
C LYS A 467 5.85 0.03 19.94
N GLN A 468 6.64 1.06 20.17
CA GLN A 468 7.64 1.54 19.22
C GLN A 468 8.72 0.47 18.93
N LEU A 469 9.22 -0.20 19.97
CA LEU A 469 10.22 -1.26 19.78
C LEU A 469 9.65 -2.44 19.00
N LEU A 470 8.39 -2.82 19.24
CA LEU A 470 7.71 -3.84 18.43
C LEU A 470 7.54 -3.39 16.97
N ASP A 471 7.16 -2.14 16.71
CA ASP A 471 7.07 -1.59 15.35
C ASP A 471 8.42 -1.74 14.63
N ARG A 472 9.54 -1.43 15.30
CA ARG A 472 10.89 -1.58 14.75
C ARG A 472 11.27 -3.04 14.51
N ILE A 473 10.94 -3.95 15.43
CA ILE A 473 11.19 -5.39 15.26
C ILE A 473 10.37 -5.96 14.10
N ILE A 474 9.10 -5.58 13.97
CA ILE A 474 8.24 -5.98 12.86
C ILE A 474 8.82 -5.46 11.54
N TRP A 475 9.25 -4.20 11.51
CA TRP A 475 9.90 -3.59 10.34
C TRP A 475 11.17 -4.35 9.94
N ALA A 476 12.02 -4.68 10.91
CA ALA A 476 13.22 -5.47 10.70
C ALA A 476 12.89 -6.85 10.09
N TYR A 477 11.92 -7.57 10.66
CA TYR A 477 11.45 -8.85 10.11
C TYR A 477 10.87 -8.73 8.70
N GLY A 478 10.22 -7.61 8.38
CA GLY A 478 9.78 -7.30 7.01
C GLY A 478 10.93 -7.25 6.02
N LYS A 479 12.03 -6.58 6.41
CA LYS A 479 13.23 -6.41 5.58
C LYS A 479 14.07 -7.69 5.47
N SER A 480 14.30 -8.39 6.58
CA SER A 480 15.22 -9.55 6.62
C SER A 480 14.55 -10.89 6.32
N ASN A 481 13.26 -11.05 6.65
CA ASN A 481 12.56 -12.34 6.58
C ASN A 481 11.31 -12.31 5.70
N ASN A 482 11.10 -11.23 4.93
CA ASN A 482 9.92 -11.02 4.09
C ASN A 482 8.59 -11.19 4.84
N LEU A 483 8.52 -10.77 6.11
CA LEU A 483 7.26 -10.73 6.84
C LEU A 483 6.29 -9.78 6.13
N LEU A 484 5.12 -10.29 5.73
CA LEU A 484 4.02 -9.45 5.26
C LEU A 484 3.33 -8.85 6.48
N PHE A 485 3.51 -7.55 6.69
CA PHE A 485 2.87 -6.85 7.79
C PHE A 485 2.13 -5.59 7.33
N THR A 486 1.20 -5.11 8.13
CA THR A 486 0.71 -3.74 8.10
C THR A 486 0.63 -3.25 9.55
N ILE A 487 1.25 -2.13 9.87
CA ILE A 487 1.12 -1.49 11.17
C ILE A 487 0.04 -0.41 11.05
N PHE A 488 -0.92 -0.38 11.98
CA PHE A 488 -1.90 0.71 12.02
C PHE A 488 -1.87 1.42 13.37
N ARG A 489 -2.03 2.74 13.33
CA ARG A 489 -1.98 3.62 14.51
C ARG A 489 -3.34 4.29 14.70
N PRO A 490 -4.18 3.82 15.65
CA PRO A 490 -5.45 4.45 15.94
C PRO A 490 -5.25 5.77 16.71
N PHE A 491 -5.96 6.81 16.29
CA PHE A 491 -6.03 8.10 16.97
C PHE A 491 -7.36 8.24 17.68
N ASN A 492 -7.32 8.05 19.01
CA ASN A 492 -8.44 8.22 19.94
C ASN A 492 -9.78 7.70 19.38
N TRP A 493 -9.83 6.42 19.03
CA TRP A 493 -11.07 5.79 18.57
C TRP A 493 -12.09 5.75 19.70
N VAL A 494 -13.29 6.24 19.41
CA VAL A 494 -14.40 6.39 20.37
C VAL A 494 -15.70 5.87 19.77
N GLY A 495 -16.59 5.38 20.62
CA GLY A 495 -17.87 4.82 20.20
C GLY A 495 -18.48 3.90 21.26
N SER A 496 -19.63 3.31 20.96
CA SER A 496 -20.29 2.38 21.89
C SER A 496 -19.38 1.20 22.28
N ARG A 497 -19.46 0.76 23.54
CA ARG A 497 -18.66 -0.33 24.12
C ARG A 497 -17.16 -0.02 24.23
N LEU A 498 -16.79 1.26 24.34
CA LEU A 498 -15.41 1.67 24.54
C LEU A 498 -14.87 1.06 25.84
N ASP A 499 -15.49 1.39 26.97
CA ASP A 499 -15.18 0.84 28.31
C ASP A 499 -16.48 0.43 29.03
N ASP A 500 -16.35 -0.30 30.14
CA ASP A 500 -17.44 -0.76 31.00
C ASP A 500 -17.64 0.21 32.20
N PHE A 501 -18.86 0.30 32.72
CA PHE A 501 -19.22 1.08 33.90
C PHE A 501 -18.41 0.71 35.14
N LYS A 502 -18.10 -0.58 35.34
CA LYS A 502 -17.25 -1.03 36.45
C LYS A 502 -15.86 -0.40 36.42
N ILE A 503 -15.34 -0.13 35.22
CA ILE A 503 -14.04 0.53 35.02
C ILE A 503 -14.16 2.03 35.28
N ALA A 504 -15.27 2.65 34.87
CA ALA A 504 -15.53 4.07 35.11
C ALA A 504 -15.75 4.39 36.59
N GLN A 505 -16.38 3.48 37.34
CA GLN A 505 -16.53 3.58 38.80
C GLN A 505 -15.19 3.65 39.53
N MET A 506 -14.15 2.99 38.98
CA MET A 506 -12.78 3.04 39.50
C MET A 506 -11.98 4.25 38.98
N ASN A 507 -12.58 5.18 38.23
CA ASN A 507 -11.90 6.29 37.52
C ASN A 507 -10.86 5.84 36.47
N HIS A 508 -10.96 4.59 35.99
CA HIS A 508 -9.98 3.98 35.08
C HIS A 508 -10.44 3.97 33.61
N ALA A 509 -11.61 4.52 33.29
CA ALA A 509 -12.14 4.52 31.92
C ALA A 509 -11.48 5.59 31.05
N ARG A 510 -11.61 5.47 29.73
CA ARG A 510 -11.18 6.54 28.81
C ARG A 510 -12.13 7.73 28.89
N VAL A 511 -11.59 8.89 28.51
CA VAL A 511 -12.12 10.22 28.81
C VAL A 511 -13.63 10.39 28.59
N ILE A 512 -14.18 10.00 27.43
CA ILE A 512 -15.62 10.18 27.15
C ILE A 512 -16.48 9.27 28.03
N THR A 513 -16.09 8.00 28.21
CA THR A 513 -16.83 7.07 29.07
C THR A 513 -16.84 7.55 30.52
N GLN A 514 -15.69 8.05 31.01
CA GLN A 514 -15.59 8.60 32.36
C GLN A 514 -16.46 9.84 32.53
N MET A 515 -16.47 10.75 31.54
CA MET A 515 -17.34 11.94 31.58
C MET A 515 -18.82 11.58 31.65
N ILE A 516 -19.28 10.64 30.81
CA ILE A 516 -20.68 10.19 30.80
C ILE A 516 -21.04 9.55 32.15
N PHE A 517 -20.16 8.70 32.71
CA PHE A 517 -20.36 8.10 34.02
C PHE A 517 -20.50 9.16 35.12
N ASN A 518 -19.58 10.13 35.16
CA ASN A 518 -19.57 11.16 36.18
C ASN A 518 -20.86 11.99 36.13
N ILE A 519 -21.29 12.42 34.94
CA ILE A 519 -22.54 13.19 34.78
C ILE A 519 -23.74 12.35 35.27
N ALA A 520 -23.83 11.08 34.86
CA ALA A 520 -24.95 10.21 35.23
C ALA A 520 -25.06 9.96 36.75
N HIS A 521 -23.96 10.07 37.49
CA HIS A 521 -23.91 9.85 38.95
C HIS A 521 -23.79 11.14 39.77
N GLY A 522 -23.94 12.31 39.14
CA GLY A 522 -23.80 13.59 39.85
C GLY A 522 -22.38 13.85 40.37
N LEU A 523 -21.36 13.29 39.73
CA LEU A 523 -19.95 13.54 40.03
C LEU A 523 -19.40 14.64 39.12
N PRO A 524 -18.45 15.46 39.58
CA PRO A 524 -17.82 16.46 38.75
C PRO A 524 -16.99 15.82 37.63
N ILE A 525 -16.84 16.50 36.49
CA ILE A 525 -15.89 16.08 35.46
C ILE A 525 -14.49 16.55 35.85
N ASN A 526 -13.58 15.58 36.00
CA ASN A 526 -12.19 15.82 36.32
C ASN A 526 -11.42 16.30 35.06
N LEU A 527 -10.91 17.52 35.09
CA LEU A 527 -10.08 18.12 34.05
C LEU A 527 -8.62 18.10 34.48
N VAL A 528 -7.89 17.10 33.98
CA VAL A 528 -6.45 16.96 34.26
C VAL A 528 -5.68 18.08 33.56
N ASN A 529 -4.89 18.84 34.32
CA ASN A 529 -4.13 20.02 33.87
C ASN A 529 -5.01 21.04 33.12
N CYS A 530 -6.19 21.33 33.68
CA CYS A 530 -7.20 22.23 33.12
C CYS A 530 -7.82 21.80 31.78
N GLY A 531 -7.51 20.59 31.27
CA GLY A 531 -8.13 20.03 30.08
C GLY A 531 -7.81 20.77 28.77
N LYS A 532 -6.74 21.57 28.73
CA LYS A 532 -6.34 22.37 27.55
C LYS A 532 -5.73 21.55 26.42
N GLN A 533 -5.19 20.37 26.75
CA GLN A 533 -4.58 19.45 25.80
C GLN A 533 -5.60 18.96 24.76
N LYS A 534 -5.17 18.91 23.49
CA LYS A 534 -6.02 18.61 22.33
C LYS A 534 -5.80 17.21 21.78
N ARG A 535 -6.87 16.56 21.32
CA ARG A 535 -6.83 15.24 20.67
C ARG A 535 -7.74 15.23 19.45
N CYS A 536 -7.34 14.46 18.44
CA CYS A 536 -8.22 14.12 17.32
C CYS A 536 -9.02 12.84 17.61
N PHE A 537 -10.34 12.96 17.77
CA PHE A 537 -11.22 11.83 18.09
C PHE A 537 -11.82 11.21 16.84
N THR A 538 -11.82 9.88 16.77
CA THR A 538 -12.26 9.15 15.58
C THR A 538 -13.41 8.24 15.92
N ASP A 539 -14.51 8.33 15.17
CA ASP A 539 -15.60 7.38 15.35
C ASP A 539 -15.12 5.95 15.03
N ILE A 540 -15.52 5.00 15.86
CA ILE A 540 -15.15 3.60 15.70
C ILE A 540 -15.55 3.03 14.34
N TYR A 541 -16.66 3.45 13.74
CA TYR A 541 -17.08 2.96 12.42
C TYR A 541 -16.14 3.45 11.31
N ASP A 542 -15.66 4.69 11.39
CA ASP A 542 -14.64 5.20 10.46
C ASP A 542 -13.33 4.42 10.64
N GLY A 543 -12.90 4.20 11.88
CA GLY A 543 -11.68 3.45 12.20
C GLY A 543 -11.75 1.98 11.74
N ILE A 544 -12.88 1.32 11.97
CA ILE A 544 -13.10 -0.09 11.60
C ILE A 544 -13.23 -0.26 10.10
N GLU A 545 -13.77 0.71 9.38
CA GLU A 545 -13.79 0.68 7.92
C GLU A 545 -12.37 0.78 7.34
N ALA A 546 -11.51 1.64 7.88
CA ALA A 546 -10.09 1.67 7.49
C ALA A 546 -9.38 0.34 7.81
N LEU A 547 -9.57 -0.20 9.02
CA LEU A 547 -8.98 -1.49 9.42
C LEU A 547 -9.48 -2.64 8.55
N PHE A 548 -10.78 -2.65 8.20
CA PHE A 548 -11.33 -3.63 7.29
C PHE A 548 -10.69 -3.56 5.90
N ARG A 549 -10.43 -2.36 5.37
CA ARG A 549 -9.73 -2.18 4.09
C ARG A 549 -8.28 -2.65 4.16
N ILE A 550 -7.60 -2.43 5.28
CA ILE A 550 -6.28 -3.03 5.55
C ILE A 550 -6.38 -4.55 5.53
N ILE A 551 -7.39 -5.15 6.15
CA ILE A 551 -7.60 -6.61 6.12
C ILE A 551 -7.86 -7.10 4.70
N GLU A 552 -8.71 -6.42 3.92
CA GLU A 552 -9.00 -6.78 2.52
C GLU A 552 -7.74 -6.72 1.64
N ASN A 553 -6.95 -5.64 1.76
CA ASN A 553 -5.71 -5.40 1.02
C ASN A 553 -5.85 -5.68 -0.49
N LYS A 554 -6.93 -5.20 -1.12
CA LYS A 554 -7.31 -5.55 -2.50
C LYS A 554 -6.21 -5.31 -3.53
N LYS A 555 -5.40 -4.28 -3.33
CA LYS A 555 -4.31 -3.86 -4.23
C LYS A 555 -2.94 -4.38 -3.78
N ASN A 556 -2.87 -5.21 -2.72
CA ASN A 556 -1.63 -5.63 -2.04
C ASN A 556 -0.70 -4.47 -1.61
N ASN A 557 -1.22 -3.25 -1.56
CA ASN A 557 -0.50 -2.01 -1.35
C ASN A 557 -0.41 -1.61 0.13
N CYS A 558 -0.97 -2.41 1.05
CA CYS A 558 -0.82 -2.21 2.50
C CYS A 558 0.33 -3.03 3.09
N ASN A 559 1.03 -3.84 2.28
CA ASN A 559 2.13 -4.67 2.77
C ASN A 559 3.36 -3.81 3.05
N GLN A 560 3.95 -3.99 4.24
CA GLN A 560 5.09 -3.23 4.77
C GLN A 560 4.81 -1.73 4.92
N GLU A 561 3.55 -1.38 5.19
CA GLU A 561 3.11 -0.01 5.39
C GLU A 561 2.75 0.27 6.86
N ILE A 562 2.91 1.53 7.26
CA ILE A 562 2.46 2.08 8.55
C ILE A 562 1.37 3.09 8.23
N ILE A 563 0.20 2.95 8.86
CA ILE A 563 -0.99 3.73 8.50
C ILE A 563 -1.62 4.34 9.75
N ASN A 564 -1.63 5.67 9.83
CA ASN A 564 -2.43 6.41 10.79
C ASN A 564 -3.92 6.32 10.43
N ILE A 565 -4.75 6.03 11.43
CA ILE A 565 -6.20 6.01 11.26
C ILE A 565 -6.80 6.95 12.29
N GLY A 566 -7.18 8.14 11.83
CA GLY A 566 -7.87 9.10 12.65
C GLY A 566 -8.66 10.15 11.89
N ASN A 567 -9.40 10.99 12.62
CA ASN A 567 -10.11 12.13 12.05
C ASN A 567 -9.44 13.46 12.46
N PRO A 568 -8.56 14.04 11.62
CA PRO A 568 -7.87 15.30 11.94
C PRO A 568 -8.82 16.50 12.01
N LYS A 569 -10.08 16.37 11.56
CA LYS A 569 -11.11 17.41 11.69
C LYS A 569 -11.81 17.40 13.04
N ASN A 570 -11.75 16.31 13.78
CA ASN A 570 -12.37 16.19 15.10
C ASN A 570 -11.34 16.51 16.20
N GLU A 571 -10.67 17.65 16.08
CA GLU A 571 -9.67 18.11 17.03
C GLU A 571 -10.33 18.94 18.14
N TYR A 572 -10.29 18.45 19.37
CA TYR A 572 -10.89 19.11 20.52
C TYR A 572 -9.97 19.01 21.74
N SER A 573 -9.95 20.06 22.54
CA SER A 573 -9.44 19.99 23.92
C SER A 573 -10.34 19.11 24.78
N ILE A 574 -9.80 18.61 25.90
CA ILE A 574 -10.60 17.83 26.85
C ILE A 574 -11.73 18.68 27.44
N LEU A 575 -11.50 19.98 27.67
CA LEU A 575 -12.53 20.91 28.12
C LEU A 575 -13.65 21.11 27.09
N GLU A 576 -13.30 21.36 25.81
CA GLU A 576 -14.30 21.49 24.74
C GLU A 576 -15.12 20.21 24.60
N LEU A 577 -14.46 19.06 24.63
CA LEU A 577 -15.12 17.76 24.60
C LEU A 577 -16.08 17.58 25.78
N ALA A 578 -15.65 17.95 26.99
CA ALA A 578 -16.47 17.85 28.20
C ALA A 578 -17.74 18.70 28.08
N LYS A 579 -17.63 19.92 27.58
CA LYS A 579 -18.78 20.81 27.31
C LYS A 579 -19.76 20.18 26.31
N ILE A 580 -19.25 19.58 25.24
CA ILE A 580 -20.09 18.87 24.25
C ILE A 580 -20.82 17.69 24.92
N VAL A 581 -20.12 16.88 25.73
CA VAL A 581 -20.74 15.73 26.41
C VAL A 581 -21.83 16.18 27.37
N VAL A 582 -21.59 17.21 28.19
CA VAL A 582 -22.60 17.77 29.11
C VAL A 582 -23.84 18.27 28.36
N HIS A 583 -23.64 19.10 27.33
CA HIS A 583 -24.73 19.64 26.51
C HIS A 583 -25.54 18.54 25.84
N THR A 584 -24.87 17.53 25.28
CA THR A 584 -25.54 16.40 24.67
C THR A 584 -26.29 15.56 25.70
N PHE A 585 -25.70 15.30 26.87
CA PHE A 585 -26.34 14.50 27.92
C PHE A 585 -27.65 15.15 28.40
N GLN A 586 -27.60 16.45 28.69
CA GLN A 586 -28.77 17.24 29.11
C GLN A 586 -29.89 17.24 28.07
N LYS A 587 -29.59 17.13 26.77
CA LYS A 587 -30.61 17.00 25.73
C LYS A 587 -31.33 15.65 25.72
N PHE A 588 -30.70 14.59 26.22
CA PHE A 588 -31.26 13.23 26.22
C PHE A 588 -32.00 12.87 27.51
N THR A 589 -31.82 13.64 28.57
CA THR A 589 -32.36 13.32 29.90
C THR A 589 -33.30 14.41 30.38
N SER A 590 -34.54 14.05 30.72
CA SER A 590 -35.47 14.95 31.42
C SER A 590 -34.93 15.25 32.83
N SER A 591 -35.25 16.41 33.39
CA SER A 591 -34.66 16.95 34.64
C SER A 591 -34.79 16.07 35.89
N ASN A 592 -35.62 15.01 35.86
CA ASN A 592 -35.99 14.23 37.04
C ASN A 592 -35.40 12.80 37.06
N THR A 593 -34.66 12.37 36.02
CA THR A 593 -34.13 10.98 35.96
C THR A 593 -32.67 10.84 36.39
N PHE A 594 -31.88 11.92 36.32
CA PHE A 594 -30.45 11.94 36.68
C PHE A 594 -30.12 13.16 37.54
N PRO A 595 -29.07 13.08 38.40
CA PRO A 595 -28.62 14.22 39.19
C PRO A 595 -28.24 15.44 38.33
N LYS A 596 -28.31 16.63 38.92
CA LYS A 596 -27.79 17.86 38.27
C LYS A 596 -26.28 17.75 38.08
N PHE A 597 -25.78 18.36 37.02
CA PHE A 597 -24.35 18.38 36.71
C PHE A 597 -23.55 19.13 37.80
N SER A 598 -22.61 18.43 38.43
CA SER A 598 -21.80 18.93 39.57
C SER A 598 -20.59 19.78 39.18
N GLY A 599 -20.53 20.25 37.93
CA GLY A 599 -19.48 21.14 37.45
C GLY A 599 -18.17 20.45 37.04
N PHE A 600 -17.16 21.27 36.78
CA PHE A 600 -15.81 20.85 36.41
C PHE A 600 -14.88 20.97 37.60
N ARG A 601 -14.01 19.97 37.80
CA ARG A 601 -12.97 19.98 38.83
C ARG A 601 -11.60 19.87 38.18
N ASN A 602 -10.73 20.86 38.41
CA ASN A 602 -9.36 20.82 37.92
C ASN A 602 -8.51 19.96 38.84
N LEU A 603 -7.72 19.07 38.25
CA LEU A 603 -6.78 18.20 38.98
C LEU A 603 -5.42 18.25 38.32
N ARG A 604 -4.37 17.99 39.11
CA ARG A 604 -3.04 17.79 38.54
C ARG A 604 -2.91 16.40 37.91
N GLY A 605 -1.98 16.25 36.97
CA GLY A 605 -1.70 14.97 36.32
C GLY A 605 -1.28 13.86 37.26
N ASP A 606 -0.44 14.18 38.24
CA ASP A 606 0.05 13.25 39.26
C ASP A 606 -1.01 12.87 40.29
N GLU A 607 -1.89 13.81 40.65
CA GLU A 607 -3.05 13.57 41.52
C GLU A 607 -4.04 12.59 40.88
N TYR A 608 -4.28 12.70 39.57
CA TYR A 608 -5.21 11.81 38.87
C TYR A 608 -4.57 10.48 38.49
N TYR A 609 -3.40 10.50 37.83
CA TYR A 609 -2.79 9.29 37.24
C TYR A 609 -1.70 8.64 38.10
N GLY A 610 -1.21 9.32 39.13
CA GLY A 610 -0.07 8.91 39.93
C GLY A 610 1.27 9.52 39.48
N PHE A 611 2.29 9.34 40.32
CA PHE A 611 3.65 9.82 40.07
C PHE A 611 4.24 9.23 38.77
N GLY A 612 5.01 10.02 38.03
CA GLY A 612 5.61 9.61 36.75
C GLY A 612 4.68 9.77 35.53
N TYR A 613 3.52 10.40 35.68
CA TYR A 613 2.67 10.83 34.58
C TYR A 613 3.20 12.10 33.89
N GLN A 614 3.08 12.15 32.56
CA GLN A 614 3.41 13.31 31.73
C GLN A 614 2.42 13.36 30.55
N ASP A 615 1.75 14.46 30.24
CA ASP A 615 0.77 14.41 29.13
C ASP A 615 1.39 14.80 27.77
N ILE A 616 0.61 14.60 26.70
CA ILE A 616 0.87 15.08 25.35
C ILE A 616 0.02 16.34 25.13
N GLU A 617 0.58 17.42 24.62
CA GLU A 617 -0.20 18.67 24.45
C GLU A 617 -1.21 18.56 23.32
N TYR A 618 -0.79 18.09 22.15
CA TYR A 618 -1.67 17.93 20.99
C TYR A 618 -1.33 16.65 20.23
N ARG A 619 -2.32 16.09 19.53
CA ARG A 619 -2.17 14.83 18.79
C ARG A 619 -3.07 14.83 17.57
N LYS A 620 -2.48 15.15 16.42
CA LYS A 620 -3.18 15.26 15.14
C LYS A 620 -2.57 14.32 14.11
N PRO A 621 -3.32 13.38 13.53
CA PRO A 621 -2.78 12.49 12.51
C PRO A 621 -2.68 13.16 11.15
N ASN A 622 -1.56 12.97 10.45
CA ASN A 622 -1.61 13.00 9.00
C ASN A 622 -2.28 11.70 8.50
N ILE A 623 -3.20 11.81 7.55
CA ILE A 623 -3.95 10.67 6.98
C ILE A 623 -3.72 10.48 5.48
N GLY A 624 -2.66 11.08 4.93
CA GLY A 624 -2.36 11.03 3.50
C GLY A 624 -2.11 9.60 2.99
N ILE A 625 -1.41 8.79 3.79
CA ILE A 625 -1.16 7.37 3.47
C ILE A 625 -2.47 6.57 3.49
N ALA A 626 -3.30 6.75 4.52
CA ALA A 626 -4.62 6.09 4.59
C ALA A 626 -5.50 6.45 3.39
N GLN A 627 -5.52 7.72 2.97
CA GLN A 627 -6.24 8.17 1.78
C GLN A 627 -5.71 7.50 0.51
N LYS A 628 -4.39 7.48 0.33
CA LYS A 628 -3.73 6.95 -0.87
C LYS A 628 -3.85 5.42 -0.99
N LEU A 629 -3.67 4.70 0.12
CA LEU A 629 -3.62 3.24 0.09
C LEU A 629 -5.00 2.60 0.20
N LEU A 630 -5.87 3.17 1.03
CA LEU A 630 -7.17 2.57 1.37
C LEU A 630 -8.34 3.23 0.63
N ASP A 631 -8.13 4.31 -0.12
CA ASP A 631 -9.21 5.14 -0.66
C ASP A 631 -10.21 5.56 0.45
N TRP A 632 -9.70 5.81 1.66
CA TRP A 632 -10.48 6.03 2.89
C TRP A 632 -10.38 7.49 3.36
N LYS A 633 -11.49 8.03 3.86
CA LYS A 633 -11.57 9.31 4.57
C LYS A 633 -12.57 9.17 5.72
N PRO A 634 -12.27 9.73 6.91
CA PRO A 634 -13.21 9.76 8.02
C PRO A 634 -14.37 10.70 7.67
N LYS A 635 -15.58 10.34 8.08
CA LYS A 635 -16.81 11.06 7.73
C LYS A 635 -17.61 11.53 8.95
N ILE A 636 -17.45 10.86 10.09
CA ILE A 636 -18.32 11.05 11.24
C ILE A 636 -17.76 12.16 12.14
N GLN A 637 -18.58 13.18 12.38
CA GLN A 637 -18.29 14.26 13.33
C GLN A 637 -18.45 13.79 14.78
N ILE A 638 -17.66 14.37 15.68
CA ILE A 638 -17.64 13.95 17.09
C ILE A 638 -19.00 14.02 17.79
N ASN A 639 -19.82 15.03 17.46
CA ASN A 639 -21.15 15.22 18.05
C ASN A 639 -22.05 14.00 17.80
N ASN A 640 -21.99 13.43 16.60
CA ASN A 640 -22.75 12.23 16.26
C ASN A 640 -22.25 11.03 17.07
N THR A 641 -20.93 10.88 17.21
CA THR A 641 -20.34 9.81 18.02
C THR A 641 -20.76 9.91 19.49
N ILE A 642 -20.69 11.11 20.08
CA ILE A 642 -21.11 11.37 21.47
C ILE A 642 -22.60 11.08 21.65
N ASN A 643 -23.45 11.53 20.71
CA ASN A 643 -24.89 11.21 20.72
C ASN A 643 -25.13 9.69 20.78
N TYR A 644 -24.45 8.92 19.92
CA TYR A 644 -24.60 7.47 19.91
C TYR A 644 -24.06 6.81 21.17
N MET A 645 -22.96 7.32 21.74
CA MET A 645 -22.41 6.82 22.99
C MET A 645 -23.40 7.04 24.13
N ILE A 646 -23.90 8.27 24.32
CA ILE A 646 -24.87 8.58 25.38
C ILE A 646 -26.13 7.74 25.24
N LYS A 647 -26.72 7.66 24.04
CA LYS A 647 -27.88 6.77 23.79
C LYS A 647 -27.60 5.33 24.16
N PHE A 648 -26.42 4.82 23.80
CA PHE A 648 -26.02 3.46 24.16
C PHE A 648 -25.86 3.29 25.66
N PHE A 649 -25.32 4.29 26.36
CA PHE A 649 -25.14 4.28 27.82
C PHE A 649 -26.47 4.36 28.57
N LEU A 650 -27.43 5.17 28.10
CA LEU A 650 -28.75 5.32 28.74
C LEU A 650 -29.67 4.10 28.54
N GLN A 651 -29.32 3.19 27.62
CA GLN A 651 -30.04 1.93 27.38
C GLN A 651 -29.47 0.74 28.18
N LEU A 652 -28.31 0.92 28.81
CA LEU A 652 -27.69 -0.04 29.73
C LEU A 652 -28.16 0.24 31.14
#